data_AF-A0A4V0Y1L4-F1
#
_entry.id   AF-A0A4V0Y1L4-F1
#
_cell.length_a   1.000
_cell.length_b   1.000
_cell.length_c   1.000
_cell.angle_alpha   90.00
_cell.angle_beta   90.00
_cell.angle_gamma   90.00
#
_symmetry.space_group_name_H-M   'P 1'
#
loop_
_entity.id
_entity.type
_entity.pdbx_description
1 polymer ?
#
loop_
_entity_poly.entity_id
_entity_poly.type
_entity_poly.pdbx_seq_one_letter_code
_entity_poly.pdbx_strand_id
1 'polypeptide(L)'
;MVRSRIPTATYRLQFNRQFSFIEAREVVPYLQALGVTDIYASPLLKARKDSPHGYDVTDPGQLNPELGSREDFTALTDTLKQQGMGLLLDVVPNHMAASVENPWWQDVLSHGRASTYATYFDIDWQPARPGLANKVLLPVLGEPFGKVLENQQLALQLAEDGFRVCYYEKQFPLSPPSSRRILDGWAQILAGDGGAAEQALSQLLDLLASLTASPLTGAGEPSTAWQQAWKSLWYLYNTNPAVKAFIDRNLCKLNGNKGEPQSFNQLEHILAEQAYRLAYWRVANEEINYRRFFDVSDLVTIRMEEKKVFEAVHALIFQLVGAGQVTGLRIDHIDGLYDPQEYLERLQEHLSAAGSSSGFYVVVEKILSNGEELPAAWPTYGTTGYDFLNSLNGLFVDEEGLAVLEELYARYSGAETDFTRVVYNQKKLVMTRLFASEVRSLVGELGRLAEGDRLGHDLTLAELEEALVAVTASLGIYRTYIRDFTVAPQDRHYIETAIAAAVRRCPAAGPACRFLRQVLLLDFPVSLPPEQRQAWLRFVMRWQQFTGPVMAKGYEDTSLYIYNPLVSLNEVGSSPRTRCISVAEFHRRNKTRQERWPHTLNATSTHDTKRSEDVRARINVLTEIPDAWGERVERWHRWNGTKKLNIKGEPVPDGNMELFIYQTLIGAWPLLEEEIPAFKERLRAYLVKAAREAKTRTSWLDPDNAYEKALVEFALSILTPEPENRFLPDFLRFQKVVAFYGAWNSLAQVLLKITSPGVPDFYQGTELWNFSLVDPDNRRPVDFKTQARLLKRLKEEETKGQQALVTNLLTHWQDGRVKLYLTYKSLHFRRDHREMFVTGEYIPVAVTGSRSRHVCAFARHFGGKWALVIVPRLLARLLAGQVIPTDGMPPAVGFLPGETVWQETAIVLPEPAPSNWHNILTGEVMLATSSTKGRVLTLADTLRSFPVALLAGDE
;
A
#
# COMPACT_ATOMS: atom_id res chain seq x y z
N MET A 1 6.73 -2.59 -36.79
CA MET A 1 6.95 -1.95 -35.47
C MET A 1 5.73 -2.24 -34.61
N VAL A 2 5.88 -2.91 -33.47
CA VAL A 2 4.76 -3.18 -32.56
C VAL A 2 4.54 -1.94 -31.70
N ARG A 3 3.34 -1.35 -31.75
CA ARG A 3 2.95 -0.20 -30.93
C ARG A 3 2.80 -0.67 -29.47
N SER A 4 3.30 0.09 -28.49
CA SER A 4 3.15 -0.23 -27.06
C SER A 4 1.67 -0.47 -26.70
N ARG A 5 1.39 -1.55 -25.97
CA ARG A 5 0.04 -1.91 -25.53
C ARG A 5 -0.34 -1.02 -24.34
N ILE A 6 -1.24 -0.07 -24.57
CA ILE A 6 -1.84 0.75 -23.52
C ILE A 6 -3.22 0.17 -23.18
N PRO A 7 -3.45 -0.26 -21.91
CA PRO A 7 -4.74 -0.78 -21.47
C PRO A 7 -5.87 0.24 -21.66
N THR A 8 -7.09 -0.24 -21.95
CA THR A 8 -8.28 0.63 -21.85
C THR A 8 -8.95 0.54 -20.49
N ALA A 9 -8.74 -0.56 -19.76
CA ALA A 9 -9.12 -0.77 -18.36
C ALA A 9 -8.26 -1.88 -17.74
N THR A 10 -7.85 -1.70 -16.49
CA THR A 10 -7.09 -2.69 -15.72
C THR A 10 -7.95 -3.31 -14.62
N TYR A 11 -7.68 -4.58 -14.30
CA TYR A 11 -8.34 -5.28 -13.19
C TYR A 11 -7.30 -5.95 -12.29
N ARG A 12 -7.16 -5.45 -11.05
CA ARG A 12 -6.18 -5.90 -10.07
C ARG A 12 -6.60 -7.23 -9.44
N LEU A 13 -5.75 -8.25 -9.60
CA LEU A 13 -5.87 -9.57 -8.97
C LEU A 13 -4.76 -9.79 -7.95
N GLN A 14 -5.13 -10.28 -6.76
CA GLN A 14 -4.25 -10.67 -5.68
C GLN A 14 -3.92 -12.17 -5.79
N PHE A 15 -2.75 -12.48 -6.36
CA PHE A 15 -2.24 -13.85 -6.46
C PHE A 15 -1.68 -14.32 -5.12
N ASN A 16 -2.05 -15.55 -4.73
CA ASN A 16 -1.53 -16.25 -3.56
C ASN A 16 -1.85 -17.75 -3.72
N ARG A 17 -1.49 -18.57 -2.72
CA ARG A 17 -1.73 -20.02 -2.76
C ARG A 17 -3.20 -20.44 -2.97
N GLN A 18 -4.17 -19.57 -2.65
CA GLN A 18 -5.61 -19.84 -2.85
C GLN A 18 -6.14 -19.29 -4.19
N PHE A 19 -5.38 -18.45 -4.88
CA PHE A 19 -5.73 -17.86 -6.18
C PHE A 19 -4.48 -17.84 -7.07
N SER A 20 -4.23 -18.98 -7.71
CA SER A 20 -3.01 -19.28 -8.47
C SER A 20 -3.16 -18.89 -9.95
N PHE A 21 -2.18 -19.23 -10.80
CA PHE A 21 -2.29 -19.06 -12.24
C PHE A 21 -3.47 -19.83 -12.86
N ILE A 22 -3.86 -20.96 -12.26
CA ILE A 22 -4.98 -21.78 -12.73
C ILE A 22 -6.30 -21.03 -12.50
N GLU A 23 -6.56 -20.58 -11.27
CA GLU A 23 -7.78 -19.82 -10.95
C GLU A 23 -7.83 -18.51 -11.74
N ALA A 24 -6.71 -17.80 -11.88
CA ALA A 24 -6.67 -16.59 -12.68
C ALA A 24 -7.03 -16.84 -14.15
N ARG A 25 -6.58 -17.97 -14.72
CA ARG A 25 -6.92 -18.37 -16.10
C ARG A 25 -8.42 -18.63 -16.27
N GLU A 26 -9.05 -19.28 -15.28
CA GLU A 26 -10.50 -19.52 -15.29
C GLU A 26 -11.34 -18.24 -15.27
N VAL A 27 -10.78 -17.16 -14.71
CA VAL A 27 -11.44 -15.87 -14.56
C VAL A 27 -11.30 -14.99 -15.82
N VAL A 28 -10.32 -15.25 -16.70
CA VAL A 28 -10.09 -14.45 -17.92
C VAL A 28 -11.35 -14.26 -18.79
N PRO A 29 -12.16 -15.29 -19.10
CA PRO A 29 -13.36 -15.11 -19.92
C PRO A 29 -14.39 -14.19 -19.26
N TYR A 30 -14.49 -14.21 -17.93
CA TYR A 30 -15.37 -13.31 -17.18
C TYR A 30 -14.91 -11.85 -17.28
N LEU A 31 -13.61 -11.59 -17.07
CA LEU A 31 -13.06 -10.23 -17.14
C LEU A 31 -13.17 -9.65 -18.56
N GLN A 32 -12.91 -10.45 -19.59
CA GLN A 32 -13.15 -10.07 -20.98
C GLN A 32 -14.62 -9.71 -21.21
N ALA A 33 -15.55 -10.55 -20.70
CA ALA A 33 -16.97 -10.33 -20.84
C ALA A 33 -17.45 -9.08 -20.08
N LEU A 34 -16.78 -8.70 -18.99
CA LEU A 34 -17.00 -7.47 -18.23
C LEU A 34 -16.52 -6.22 -19.00
N GLY A 35 -15.52 -6.37 -19.87
CA GLY A 35 -14.95 -5.28 -20.68
C GLY A 35 -13.54 -4.83 -20.27
N VAL A 36 -12.89 -5.59 -19.38
CA VAL A 36 -11.48 -5.39 -18.98
C VAL A 36 -10.56 -5.77 -20.14
N THR A 37 -9.45 -5.04 -20.31
CA THR A 37 -8.44 -5.39 -21.32
C THR A 37 -7.17 -5.96 -20.74
N ASP A 38 -6.83 -5.66 -19.49
CA ASP A 38 -5.55 -6.06 -18.92
C ASP A 38 -5.73 -6.50 -17.46
N ILE A 39 -5.15 -7.65 -17.12
CA ILE A 39 -5.00 -8.05 -15.73
C ILE A 39 -3.85 -7.24 -15.14
N TYR A 40 -4.09 -6.60 -13.99
CA TYR A 40 -3.04 -6.05 -13.14
C TYR A 40 -2.73 -7.11 -12.07
N ALA A 41 -1.66 -7.87 -12.23
CA ALA A 41 -1.28 -8.91 -11.27
C ALA A 41 -0.51 -8.31 -10.10
N SER A 42 -0.71 -8.83 -8.88
CA SER A 42 0.25 -8.68 -7.77
C SER A 42 1.61 -9.30 -8.10
N PRO A 43 2.66 -9.09 -7.26
CA PRO A 43 3.98 -9.65 -7.54
C PRO A 43 3.93 -11.17 -7.73
N LEU A 44 4.59 -11.65 -8.79
CA LEU A 44 4.59 -13.07 -9.18
C LEU A 44 5.93 -13.77 -8.93
N LEU A 45 6.96 -13.02 -8.53
CA LEU A 45 8.28 -13.57 -8.19
C LEU A 45 8.21 -14.34 -6.88
N LYS A 46 9.11 -15.29 -6.70
CA LYS A 46 9.15 -16.14 -5.51
C LYS A 46 9.30 -15.29 -4.26
N ALA A 47 8.34 -15.44 -3.36
CA ALA A 47 8.26 -14.76 -2.08
C ALA A 47 8.48 -15.74 -0.94
N ARG A 48 8.36 -15.28 0.32
CA ARG A 48 8.32 -16.18 1.47
C ARG A 48 7.18 -17.19 1.31
N LYS A 49 7.40 -18.38 1.87
CA LYS A 49 6.38 -19.44 1.93
C LYS A 49 5.08 -18.92 2.55
N ASP A 50 3.95 -19.32 1.97
CA ASP A 50 2.60 -18.93 2.37
C ASP A 50 2.35 -17.39 2.35
N SER A 51 3.16 -16.62 1.62
CA SER A 51 2.97 -15.18 1.48
C SER A 51 1.58 -14.86 0.88
N PRO A 52 0.76 -14.04 1.54
CA PRO A 52 -0.56 -13.70 1.03
C PRO A 52 -0.53 -12.62 -0.06
N HIS A 53 0.65 -12.08 -0.38
CA HIS A 53 0.77 -10.86 -1.18
C HIS A 53 1.96 -10.77 -2.15
N GLY A 54 3.04 -11.53 -1.92
CA GLY A 54 4.20 -11.58 -2.82
C GLY A 54 5.24 -10.45 -2.71
N TYR A 55 4.99 -9.37 -1.95
CA TYR A 55 5.94 -8.27 -1.74
C TYR A 55 7.23 -8.63 -0.98
N ASP A 56 7.23 -9.74 -0.23
CA ASP A 56 8.37 -10.28 0.50
C ASP A 56 9.18 -11.25 -0.37
N VAL A 57 9.72 -10.73 -1.48
CA VAL A 57 10.49 -11.49 -2.50
C VAL A 57 11.71 -12.15 -1.87
N THR A 58 11.87 -13.46 -2.08
CA THR A 58 13.04 -14.25 -1.63
C THR A 58 13.97 -14.59 -2.79
N ASP A 59 13.47 -14.70 -4.02
CA ASP A 59 14.26 -15.01 -5.21
C ASP A 59 13.65 -14.34 -6.46
N PRO A 60 14.31 -13.31 -7.03
CA PRO A 60 13.79 -12.61 -8.19
C PRO A 60 14.03 -13.37 -9.51
N GLY A 61 14.83 -14.44 -9.49
CA GLY A 61 15.12 -15.29 -10.65
C GLY A 61 14.07 -16.37 -10.89
N GLN A 62 13.05 -16.49 -10.03
CA GLN A 62 12.05 -17.56 -10.08
C GLN A 62 10.62 -16.99 -9.97
N LEU A 63 9.69 -17.54 -10.74
CA LEU A 63 8.25 -17.39 -10.46
C LEU A 63 7.91 -18.10 -9.15
N ASN A 64 6.95 -17.57 -8.39
CA ASN A 64 6.54 -18.18 -7.15
C ASN A 64 5.92 -19.58 -7.38
N PRO A 65 6.52 -20.68 -6.88
CA PRO A 65 6.02 -22.03 -7.11
C PRO A 65 4.67 -22.28 -6.42
N GLU A 66 4.28 -21.50 -5.41
CA GLU A 66 2.95 -21.62 -4.79
C GLU A 66 1.81 -21.09 -5.69
N LEU A 67 2.15 -20.32 -6.73
CA LEU A 67 1.19 -19.83 -7.72
C LEU A 67 1.01 -20.79 -8.90
N GLY A 68 1.80 -21.87 -8.96
CA GLY A 68 1.75 -22.87 -10.02
C GLY A 68 3.07 -23.00 -10.79
N SER A 69 3.07 -23.89 -11.77
CA SER A 69 4.23 -24.18 -12.63
C SER A 69 4.47 -23.10 -13.68
N ARG A 70 5.62 -23.17 -14.36
CA ARG A 70 5.92 -22.30 -15.51
C ARG A 70 4.94 -22.55 -16.67
N GLU A 71 4.48 -23.78 -16.80
CA GLU A 71 3.47 -24.22 -17.75
C GLU A 71 2.11 -23.59 -17.43
N ASP A 72 1.71 -23.55 -16.15
CA ASP A 72 0.47 -22.89 -15.71
C ASP A 72 0.49 -21.39 -16.01
N PHE A 73 1.62 -20.72 -15.71
CA PHE A 73 1.81 -19.31 -16.06
C PHE A 73 1.74 -19.09 -17.58
N THR A 74 2.38 -19.97 -18.36
CA THR A 74 2.34 -19.89 -19.83
C THR A 74 0.91 -20.03 -20.33
N ALA A 75 0.16 -21.01 -19.82
CA ALA A 75 -1.23 -21.23 -20.18
C ALA A 75 -2.15 -20.04 -19.83
N LEU A 76 -1.92 -19.37 -18.69
CA LEU A 76 -2.59 -18.11 -18.36
C LEU A 76 -2.27 -17.04 -19.41
N THR A 77 -0.99 -16.82 -19.73
CA THR A 77 -0.58 -15.78 -20.68
C THR A 77 -1.04 -16.06 -22.11
N ASP A 78 -1.11 -17.32 -22.53
CA ASP A 78 -1.66 -17.72 -23.83
C ASP A 78 -3.17 -17.48 -23.89
N THR A 79 -3.89 -17.76 -22.80
CA THR A 79 -5.32 -17.46 -22.69
C THR A 79 -5.56 -15.94 -22.79
N LEU A 80 -4.73 -15.13 -22.12
CA LEU A 80 -4.79 -13.67 -22.24
C LEU A 80 -4.57 -13.23 -23.69
N LYS A 81 -3.53 -13.73 -24.36
CA LYS A 81 -3.25 -13.44 -25.78
C LYS A 81 -4.43 -13.82 -26.68
N GLN A 82 -5.01 -15.01 -26.49
CA GLN A 82 -6.18 -15.48 -27.26
C GLN A 82 -7.41 -14.57 -27.07
N GLN A 83 -7.58 -14.00 -25.88
CA GLN A 83 -8.67 -13.07 -25.57
C GLN A 83 -8.33 -11.60 -25.89
N GLY A 84 -7.17 -11.33 -26.50
CA GLY A 84 -6.70 -9.96 -26.78
C GLY A 84 -6.40 -9.14 -25.52
N MET A 85 -6.18 -9.81 -24.39
CA MET A 85 -5.89 -9.21 -23.09
C MET A 85 -4.37 -9.14 -22.81
N GLY A 86 -3.97 -8.22 -21.93
CA GLY A 86 -2.58 -8.08 -21.49
C GLY A 86 -2.39 -8.32 -20.00
N LEU A 87 -1.13 -8.28 -19.57
CA LEU A 87 -0.71 -8.51 -18.20
C LEU A 87 0.20 -7.35 -17.75
N LEU A 88 -0.32 -6.53 -16.84
CA LEU A 88 0.41 -5.52 -16.09
C LEU A 88 0.98 -6.18 -14.83
N LEU A 89 2.29 -6.36 -14.78
CA LEU A 89 2.99 -7.04 -13.67
C LEU A 89 3.44 -6.04 -12.60
N ASP A 90 3.13 -6.32 -11.35
CA ASP A 90 3.70 -5.61 -10.20
C ASP A 90 5.14 -6.05 -9.91
N VAL A 91 6.05 -5.08 -9.80
CA VAL A 91 7.50 -5.28 -9.61
C VAL A 91 7.94 -4.59 -8.34
N VAL A 92 8.74 -5.29 -7.52
CA VAL A 92 9.21 -4.82 -6.20
C VAL A 92 10.72 -4.55 -6.23
N PRO A 93 11.17 -3.34 -6.64
CA PRO A 93 12.59 -3.05 -6.81
C PRO A 93 13.27 -2.53 -5.53
N ASN A 94 12.53 -2.10 -4.52
CA ASN A 94 13.16 -1.43 -3.37
C ASN A 94 13.72 -2.42 -2.34
N HIS A 95 13.14 -3.60 -2.21
CA HIS A 95 13.40 -4.49 -1.07
C HIS A 95 13.16 -5.97 -1.37
N MET A 96 13.71 -6.82 -0.50
CA MET A 96 13.54 -8.27 -0.48
C MET A 96 13.34 -8.76 0.96
N ALA A 97 12.91 -10.01 1.13
CA ALA A 97 12.78 -10.63 2.44
C ALA A 97 14.15 -10.78 3.13
N ALA A 98 14.27 -10.27 4.36
CA ALA A 98 15.38 -10.50 5.29
C ALA A 98 15.22 -11.86 6.00
N SER A 99 14.97 -12.92 5.23
CA SER A 99 14.74 -14.29 5.70
C SER A 99 15.84 -15.21 5.19
N VAL A 100 16.09 -16.32 5.90
CA VAL A 100 16.99 -17.39 5.42
C VAL A 100 16.43 -18.14 4.21
N GLU A 101 15.15 -17.95 3.88
CA GLU A 101 14.54 -18.38 2.62
C GLU A 101 15.08 -17.60 1.40
N ASN A 102 15.65 -16.41 1.62
CA ASN A 102 16.32 -15.61 0.60
C ASN A 102 17.79 -16.06 0.52
N PRO A 103 18.23 -16.71 -0.57
CA PRO A 103 19.59 -17.23 -0.69
C PRO A 103 20.66 -16.12 -0.61
N TRP A 104 20.36 -14.93 -1.14
CA TRP A 104 21.30 -13.80 -1.10
C TRP A 104 21.49 -13.31 0.33
N TRP A 105 20.39 -13.18 1.10
CA TRP A 105 20.45 -12.78 2.50
C TRP A 105 21.14 -13.85 3.35
N GLN A 106 20.81 -15.13 3.15
CA GLN A 106 21.45 -16.25 3.85
C GLN A 106 22.97 -16.27 3.62
N ASP A 107 23.42 -15.97 2.40
CA ASP A 107 24.85 -15.86 2.08
C ASP A 107 25.52 -14.69 2.83
N VAL A 108 24.87 -13.52 2.91
CA VAL A 108 25.33 -12.39 3.73
C VAL A 108 25.42 -12.78 5.21
N LEU A 109 24.45 -13.52 5.75
CA LEU A 109 24.50 -13.99 7.14
C LEU A 109 25.62 -15.00 7.39
N SER A 110 26.03 -15.75 6.36
CA SER A 110 27.10 -16.76 6.46
C SER A 110 28.50 -16.13 6.36
N HIS A 111 28.67 -15.17 5.45
CA HIS A 111 29.99 -14.64 5.07
C HIS A 111 30.21 -13.16 5.44
N GLY A 112 29.18 -12.46 5.90
CA GLY A 112 29.24 -11.03 6.22
C GLY A 112 29.69 -10.21 5.01
N ARG A 113 30.64 -9.30 5.23
CA ARG A 113 31.20 -8.42 4.18
C ARG A 113 31.92 -9.15 3.05
N ALA A 114 32.31 -10.41 3.26
CA ALA A 114 32.96 -11.22 2.23
C ALA A 114 31.97 -11.80 1.22
N SER A 115 30.67 -11.78 1.52
CA SER A 115 29.61 -12.24 0.61
C SER A 115 29.61 -11.46 -0.70
N THR A 116 29.42 -12.17 -1.81
CA THR A 116 29.18 -11.58 -3.14
C THR A 116 27.94 -10.65 -3.13
N TYR A 117 26.96 -10.94 -2.27
CA TYR A 117 25.71 -10.21 -2.12
C TYR A 117 25.77 -9.12 -1.02
N ALA A 118 26.89 -8.95 -0.30
CA ALA A 118 27.01 -7.92 0.75
C ALA A 118 26.74 -6.49 0.22
N THR A 119 27.00 -6.25 -1.06
CA THR A 119 26.79 -4.97 -1.74
C THR A 119 25.42 -4.87 -2.43
N TYR A 120 24.62 -5.94 -2.43
CA TYR A 120 23.26 -5.93 -2.97
C TYR A 120 22.28 -5.27 -2.00
N PHE A 121 22.54 -5.41 -0.70
CA PHE A 121 21.71 -4.87 0.37
C PHE A 121 22.30 -3.57 0.93
N ASP A 122 21.43 -2.68 1.41
CA ASP A 122 21.83 -1.43 2.06
C ASP A 122 22.07 -1.67 3.56
N ILE A 123 23.30 -2.06 3.89
CA ILE A 123 23.76 -2.39 5.25
C ILE A 123 24.81 -1.37 5.70
N ASP A 124 24.59 -0.73 6.84
CA ASP A 124 25.60 0.00 7.58
C ASP A 124 26.52 -1.00 8.32
N TRP A 125 27.66 -1.28 7.72
CA TRP A 125 28.67 -2.18 8.27
C TRP A 125 29.53 -1.56 9.37
N GLN A 126 29.44 -0.25 9.59
CA GLN A 126 30.19 0.48 10.62
C GLN A 126 29.25 1.36 11.47
N PRO A 127 28.23 0.76 12.10
CA PRO A 127 27.29 1.51 12.91
C PRO A 127 27.96 2.02 14.18
N ALA A 128 27.37 3.04 14.81
CA ALA A 128 27.93 3.67 16.01
C ALA A 128 28.14 2.70 17.19
N ARG A 129 27.42 1.57 17.25
CA ARG A 129 27.58 0.54 18.28
C ARG A 129 28.80 -0.34 17.96
N PRO A 130 29.91 -0.29 18.73
CA PRO A 130 31.15 -1.01 18.40
C PRO A 130 30.97 -2.53 18.26
N GLY A 131 30.10 -3.13 19.10
CA GLY A 131 29.78 -4.56 19.06
C GLY A 131 28.98 -5.02 17.84
N LEU A 132 28.61 -4.11 16.93
CA LEU A 132 27.89 -4.39 15.69
C LEU A 132 28.77 -4.12 14.44
N ALA A 133 30.01 -3.68 14.62
CA ALA A 133 30.94 -3.50 13.51
C ALA A 133 31.10 -4.80 12.71
N ASN A 134 30.96 -4.70 11.38
CA ASN A 134 31.01 -5.82 10.43
C ASN A 134 29.98 -6.94 10.68
N LYS A 135 28.88 -6.65 11.40
CA LYS A 135 27.80 -7.61 11.69
C LYS A 135 26.44 -7.07 11.24
N VAL A 136 25.51 -7.97 10.96
CA VAL A 136 24.09 -7.65 10.73
C VAL A 136 23.29 -7.86 12.02
N LEU A 137 22.52 -6.87 12.48
CA LEU A 137 21.63 -7.05 13.62
C LEU A 137 20.35 -7.78 13.17
N LEU A 138 20.02 -8.91 13.81
CA LEU A 138 18.79 -9.65 13.55
C LEU A 138 17.85 -9.60 14.77
N PRO A 139 16.85 -8.70 14.78
CA PRO A 139 15.94 -8.51 15.91
C PRO A 139 14.82 -9.58 15.94
N VAL A 140 15.19 -10.85 16.10
CA VAL A 140 14.29 -12.02 15.95
C VAL A 140 13.91 -12.70 17.25
N LEU A 141 14.58 -12.38 18.36
CA LEU A 141 14.37 -13.04 19.65
C LEU A 141 13.14 -12.47 20.36
N GLY A 142 12.37 -13.33 21.03
CA GLY A 142 11.17 -12.97 21.79
C GLY A 142 11.44 -12.41 23.18
N GLU A 143 12.65 -12.64 23.71
CA GLU A 143 13.12 -12.18 25.02
C GLU A 143 14.59 -11.70 24.93
N PRO A 144 15.13 -11.05 25.98
CA PRO A 144 16.56 -10.70 26.05
C PRO A 144 17.48 -11.90 25.82
N PHE A 145 18.56 -11.69 25.05
CA PHE A 145 19.51 -12.72 24.61
C PHE A 145 19.92 -13.71 25.71
N GLY A 146 20.37 -13.22 26.87
CA GLY A 146 20.82 -14.10 27.96
C GLY A 146 19.73 -15.04 28.47
N LYS A 147 18.47 -14.58 28.56
CA LYS A 147 17.35 -15.44 28.95
C LYS A 147 17.07 -16.51 27.90
N VAL A 148 17.09 -16.13 26.63
CA VAL A 148 16.86 -17.06 25.52
C VAL A 148 17.94 -18.15 25.48
N LEU A 149 19.19 -17.74 25.67
CA LEU A 149 20.35 -18.63 25.73
C LEU A 149 20.24 -19.60 26.91
N GLU A 150 20.09 -19.08 28.14
CA GLU A 150 20.05 -19.89 29.36
C GLU A 150 18.80 -20.79 29.47
N ASN A 151 17.72 -20.44 28.77
CA ASN A 151 16.53 -21.30 28.64
C ASN A 151 16.66 -22.36 27.54
N GLN A 152 17.82 -22.48 26.87
CA GLN A 152 18.08 -23.40 25.75
C GLN A 152 17.10 -23.21 24.58
N GLN A 153 16.53 -22.01 24.43
CA GLN A 153 15.70 -21.67 23.27
C GLN A 153 16.57 -21.41 22.03
N LEU A 154 17.82 -21.03 22.24
CA LEU A 154 18.88 -21.01 21.23
C LEU A 154 19.74 -22.26 21.35
N ALA A 155 19.89 -23.00 20.27
CA ALA A 155 20.72 -24.21 20.23
C ALA A 155 21.44 -24.35 18.90
N LEU A 156 22.67 -24.84 18.96
CA LEU A 156 23.41 -25.33 17.81
C LEU A 156 22.90 -26.73 17.43
N GLN A 157 22.61 -26.94 16.16
CA GLN A 157 22.19 -28.23 15.60
C GLN A 157 23.00 -28.54 14.34
N LEU A 158 23.16 -29.83 14.05
CA LEU A 158 23.70 -30.31 12.78
C LEU A 158 22.56 -30.47 11.77
N ALA A 159 22.75 -29.94 10.56
CA ALA A 159 21.88 -30.13 9.41
C ALA A 159 22.66 -30.77 8.23
N GLU A 160 21.98 -31.08 7.14
CA GLU A 160 22.57 -31.73 5.96
C GLU A 160 23.73 -30.92 5.34
N ASP A 161 23.63 -29.59 5.41
CA ASP A 161 24.55 -28.67 4.74
C ASP A 161 25.46 -27.90 5.71
N GLY A 162 25.45 -28.23 7.01
CA GLY A 162 26.29 -27.59 8.01
C GLY A 162 25.65 -27.44 9.38
N PHE A 163 26.34 -26.74 10.27
CA PHE A 163 25.78 -26.33 11.55
C PHE A 163 24.79 -25.18 11.39
N ARG A 164 23.73 -25.21 12.19
CA ARG A 164 22.69 -24.18 12.27
C ARG A 164 22.51 -23.71 13.70
N VAL A 165 22.29 -22.41 13.87
CA VAL A 165 21.76 -21.85 15.11
C VAL A 165 20.23 -21.86 15.01
N CYS A 166 19.57 -22.65 15.84
CA CYS A 166 18.13 -22.79 15.86
C CYS A 166 17.51 -21.95 16.98
N TYR A 167 16.47 -21.19 16.66
CA TYR A 167 15.58 -20.50 17.58
C TYR A 167 14.14 -20.85 17.21
N TYR A 168 13.56 -21.82 17.92
CA TYR A 168 12.32 -22.49 17.51
C TYR A 168 12.41 -22.98 16.04
N GLU A 169 11.50 -22.55 15.17
CA GLU A 169 11.50 -22.88 13.74
C GLU A 169 12.56 -22.12 12.91
N LYS A 170 13.14 -21.03 13.44
CA LYS A 170 14.12 -20.22 12.71
C LYS A 170 15.50 -20.87 12.75
N GLN A 171 16.14 -20.99 11.60
CA GLN A 171 17.46 -21.60 11.46
C GLN A 171 18.43 -20.61 10.81
N PHE A 172 19.50 -20.24 11.50
CA PHE A 172 20.52 -19.32 11.00
C PHE A 172 21.80 -20.08 10.62
N PRO A 173 22.48 -19.69 9.52
CA PRO A 173 23.72 -20.34 9.11
C PRO A 173 24.85 -20.08 10.11
N LEU A 174 25.71 -21.08 10.34
CA LEU A 174 26.98 -20.83 11.00
C LEU A 174 28.04 -20.44 9.96
N SER A 175 28.89 -19.47 10.27
CA SER A 175 29.99 -19.08 9.39
C SER A 175 30.97 -20.25 9.19
N PRO A 176 31.58 -20.39 7.99
CA PRO A 176 32.55 -21.46 7.73
C PRO A 176 33.73 -21.50 8.71
N PRO A 177 34.35 -20.36 9.14
CA PRO A 177 35.42 -20.37 10.14
C PRO A 177 34.96 -20.89 11.51
N SER A 178 33.76 -20.53 11.95
CA SER A 178 33.20 -21.02 13.21
C SER A 178 32.90 -22.51 13.15
N SER A 179 32.34 -22.98 12.02
CA SER A 179 32.12 -24.40 11.75
C SER A 179 33.44 -25.20 11.79
N ARG A 180 34.48 -24.70 11.13
CA ARG A 180 35.81 -25.33 11.10
C ARG A 180 36.40 -25.50 12.49
N ARG A 181 36.30 -24.49 13.36
CA ARG A 181 36.79 -24.60 14.75
C ARG A 181 36.06 -25.66 15.57
N ILE A 182 34.75 -25.81 15.38
CA ILE A 182 33.98 -26.88 16.04
C ILE A 182 34.48 -28.24 15.56
N LEU A 183 34.64 -28.41 14.24
CA LEU A 183 35.12 -29.66 13.64
C LEU A 183 36.57 -29.98 14.06
N ASP A 184 37.45 -28.98 14.11
CA ASP A 184 38.84 -29.12 14.60
C ASP A 184 38.85 -29.60 16.06
N GLY A 185 38.03 -29.00 16.92
CA GLY A 185 37.89 -29.41 18.32
C GLY A 185 37.37 -30.84 18.45
N TRP A 186 36.39 -31.21 17.62
CA TRP A 186 35.87 -32.58 17.60
C TRP A 186 36.89 -33.61 17.10
N ALA A 187 37.70 -33.26 16.09
CA ALA A 187 38.78 -34.12 15.60
C ALA A 187 39.83 -34.37 16.69
N GLN A 188 40.18 -33.34 17.47
CA GLN A 188 41.10 -33.47 18.61
C GLN A 188 40.53 -34.37 19.71
N ILE A 189 39.24 -34.22 20.05
CA ILE A 189 38.58 -35.09 21.04
C ILE A 189 38.58 -36.55 20.55
N LEU A 190 38.24 -36.79 19.28
CA LEU A 190 38.21 -38.14 18.71
C LEU A 190 39.60 -38.81 18.73
N ALA A 191 40.64 -38.04 18.42
CA ALA A 191 42.03 -38.51 18.42
C ALA A 191 42.54 -38.79 19.84
N GLY A 192 42.08 -38.04 20.85
CA GLY A 192 42.51 -38.16 22.26
C GLY A 192 41.83 -39.28 23.05
N ASP A 193 40.57 -39.61 22.75
CA ASP A 193 39.75 -40.56 23.53
C ASP A 193 39.97 -42.05 23.15
N GLY A 194 40.88 -42.38 22.22
CA GLY A 194 41.12 -43.76 21.75
C GLY A 194 39.96 -44.38 20.92
N GLY A 195 38.91 -43.60 20.66
CA GLY A 195 37.72 -44.01 19.88
C GLY A 195 38.00 -44.26 18.39
N ALA A 196 39.17 -43.88 17.88
CA ALA A 196 39.60 -44.14 16.51
C ALA A 196 39.74 -45.65 16.16
N ALA A 197 39.68 -46.54 17.15
CA ALA A 197 39.71 -47.99 16.93
C ALA A 197 38.41 -48.53 16.28
N GLU A 198 37.29 -47.81 16.38
CA GLU A 198 36.04 -48.16 15.71
C GLU A 198 36.03 -47.61 14.27
N GLN A 199 35.75 -48.47 13.28
CA GLN A 199 35.81 -48.10 11.85
C GLN A 199 34.98 -46.85 11.51
N ALA A 200 33.81 -46.70 12.12
CA ALA A 200 32.92 -45.56 11.88
C ALA A 200 33.46 -44.24 12.44
N LEU A 201 34.15 -44.28 13.59
CA LEU A 201 34.78 -43.10 14.18
C LEU A 201 36.08 -42.74 13.45
N SER A 202 36.80 -43.71 12.88
CA SER A 202 37.90 -43.42 11.94
C SER A 202 37.41 -42.71 10.69
N GLN A 203 36.31 -43.16 10.09
CA GLN A 203 35.70 -42.47 8.94
C GLN A 203 35.26 -41.04 9.28
N LEU A 204 34.72 -40.83 10.48
CA LEU A 204 34.41 -39.49 10.98
C LEU A 204 35.67 -38.64 11.09
N LEU A 205 36.77 -39.15 11.65
CA LEU A 205 38.04 -38.41 11.80
C LEU A 205 38.59 -37.96 10.44
N ASP A 206 38.60 -38.84 9.44
CA ASP A 206 39.05 -38.53 8.08
C ASP A 206 38.18 -37.43 7.44
N LEU A 207 36.87 -37.47 7.69
CA LEU A 207 35.94 -36.48 7.17
C LEU A 207 36.10 -35.12 7.84
N LEU A 208 36.30 -35.09 9.16
CA LEU A 208 36.63 -33.88 9.90
C LEU A 208 37.96 -33.28 9.41
N ALA A 209 38.98 -34.11 9.16
CA ALA A 209 40.25 -33.68 8.59
C ALA A 209 40.09 -33.11 7.17
N SER A 210 39.22 -33.70 6.35
CA SER A 210 38.92 -33.21 4.99
C SER A 210 38.19 -31.86 4.98
N LEU A 211 37.17 -31.72 5.84
CA LEU A 211 36.45 -30.45 6.01
C LEU A 211 37.41 -29.36 6.50
N THR A 212 38.23 -29.66 7.50
CA THR A 212 39.19 -28.71 8.06
C THR A 212 40.32 -28.39 7.07
N ALA A 213 40.81 -29.31 6.26
CA ALA A 213 41.86 -29.02 5.27
C ALA A 213 41.37 -28.24 4.03
N SER A 214 40.06 -28.22 3.77
CA SER A 214 39.49 -27.60 2.58
C SER A 214 39.71 -26.06 2.56
N PRO A 215 40.25 -25.50 1.47
CA PRO A 215 40.44 -24.06 1.36
C PRO A 215 39.10 -23.32 1.27
N LEU A 216 38.92 -22.30 2.10
CA LEU A 216 37.86 -21.30 1.93
C LEU A 216 38.32 -20.32 0.84
N THR A 217 37.47 -20.05 -0.16
CA THR A 217 37.81 -19.11 -1.24
C THR A 217 37.78 -17.65 -0.75
N GLY A 218 38.29 -16.70 -1.54
CA GLY A 218 38.34 -15.28 -1.18
C GLY A 218 36.98 -14.62 -0.91
N ALA A 219 35.87 -15.22 -1.37
CA ALA A 219 34.49 -14.78 -1.08
C ALA A 219 33.81 -15.58 0.05
N GLY A 220 34.53 -16.50 0.69
CA GLY A 220 33.97 -17.40 1.71
C GLY A 220 33.14 -18.56 1.16
N GLU A 221 32.92 -18.65 -0.16
CA GLU A 221 32.09 -19.70 -0.76
C GLU A 221 32.67 -21.10 -0.48
N PRO A 222 31.85 -22.02 0.06
CA PRO A 222 32.27 -23.40 0.27
C PRO A 222 32.52 -24.10 -1.07
N SER A 223 33.70 -24.71 -1.21
CA SER A 223 34.02 -25.50 -2.40
C SER A 223 33.03 -26.66 -2.58
N THR A 224 32.88 -27.17 -3.80
CA THR A 224 32.08 -28.37 -4.06
C THR A 224 32.51 -29.54 -3.16
N ALA A 225 33.81 -29.63 -2.85
CA ALA A 225 34.35 -30.61 -1.91
C ALA A 225 33.86 -30.40 -0.46
N TRP A 226 33.81 -29.14 0.02
CA TRP A 226 33.25 -28.81 1.33
C TRP A 226 31.77 -29.20 1.43
N GLN A 227 30.97 -28.86 0.40
CA GLN A 227 29.55 -29.22 0.37
C GLN A 227 29.32 -30.73 0.35
N GLN A 228 30.11 -31.47 -0.44
CA GLN A 228 30.04 -32.93 -0.49
C GLN A 228 30.43 -33.56 0.85
N ALA A 229 31.45 -33.02 1.52
CA ALA A 229 31.90 -33.53 2.81
C ALA A 229 30.84 -33.32 3.92
N TRP A 230 30.08 -32.22 3.92
CA TRP A 230 28.93 -32.07 4.82
C TRP A 230 27.83 -33.10 4.59
N LYS A 231 27.51 -33.39 3.32
CA LYS A 231 26.55 -34.47 2.99
C LYS A 231 27.02 -35.83 3.46
N SER A 232 28.31 -36.12 3.32
CA SER A 232 28.92 -37.35 3.87
C SER A 232 28.84 -37.39 5.40
N LEU A 233 29.03 -36.26 6.07
CA LEU A 233 28.97 -36.17 7.54
C LEU A 233 27.55 -36.40 8.02
N TRP A 234 26.59 -35.76 7.35
CA TRP A 234 25.17 -35.94 7.60
C TRP A 234 24.70 -37.37 7.38
N TYR A 235 25.16 -38.02 6.30
CA TYR A 235 24.89 -39.43 6.06
C TYR A 235 25.41 -40.29 7.21
N LEU A 236 26.69 -40.16 7.58
CA LEU A 236 27.28 -40.90 8.70
C LEU A 236 26.55 -40.65 10.02
N TYR A 237 26.16 -39.40 10.30
CA TYR A 237 25.38 -39.03 11.48
C TYR A 237 24.01 -39.73 11.55
N ASN A 238 23.35 -39.96 10.41
CA ASN A 238 22.05 -40.62 10.37
C ASN A 238 22.13 -42.16 10.29
N THR A 239 23.23 -42.71 9.78
CA THR A 239 23.36 -44.16 9.58
C THR A 239 24.18 -44.88 10.63
N ASN A 240 25.02 -44.19 11.40
CA ASN A 240 25.90 -44.80 12.39
C ASN A 240 25.61 -44.34 13.83
N PRO A 241 25.15 -45.24 14.73
CA PRO A 241 24.82 -44.88 16.11
C PRO A 241 25.99 -44.34 16.94
N ALA A 242 27.23 -44.81 16.72
CA ALA A 242 28.39 -44.34 17.47
C ALA A 242 28.79 -42.91 17.08
N VAL A 243 28.78 -42.61 15.77
CA VAL A 243 28.98 -41.25 15.24
C VAL A 243 27.89 -40.31 15.76
N LYS A 244 26.62 -40.76 15.71
CA LYS A 244 25.49 -39.99 16.24
C LYS A 244 25.67 -39.66 17.72
N ALA A 245 25.98 -40.67 18.54
CA ALA A 245 26.18 -40.49 19.97
C ALA A 245 27.36 -39.56 20.29
N PHE A 246 28.45 -39.61 19.50
CA PHE A 246 29.56 -38.68 19.61
C PHE A 246 29.14 -37.24 19.30
N ILE A 247 28.47 -37.02 18.17
CA ILE A 247 28.03 -35.69 17.73
C ILE A 247 27.00 -35.11 18.72
N ASP A 248 25.97 -35.87 19.08
CA ASP A 248 24.91 -35.43 20.01
C ASP A 248 25.48 -35.05 21.38
N ARG A 249 26.44 -35.83 21.91
CA ARG A 249 27.11 -35.52 23.18
C ARG A 249 27.87 -34.20 23.12
N ASN A 250 28.60 -33.94 22.04
CA ASN A 250 29.37 -32.71 21.91
C ASN A 250 28.49 -31.50 21.61
N LEU A 251 27.43 -31.65 20.82
CA LEU A 251 26.40 -30.61 20.65
C LEU A 251 25.72 -30.26 21.99
N CYS A 252 25.39 -31.26 22.80
CA CYS A 252 24.82 -31.06 24.13
C CYS A 252 25.76 -30.22 25.02
N LYS A 253 27.06 -30.52 25.02
CA LYS A 253 28.06 -29.71 25.75
C LYS A 253 28.13 -28.27 25.25
N LEU A 254 28.14 -28.07 23.92
CA LEU A 254 28.17 -26.73 23.34
C LEU A 254 26.92 -25.93 23.72
N ASN A 255 25.74 -26.58 23.72
CA ASN A 255 24.45 -25.94 23.98
C ASN A 255 24.19 -25.59 25.45
N GLY A 256 25.07 -25.96 26.37
CA GLY A 256 24.96 -25.65 27.80
C GLY A 256 23.83 -26.41 28.51
N ASN A 257 23.76 -26.23 29.83
CA ASN A 257 22.81 -26.84 30.74
C ASN A 257 21.97 -25.77 31.45
N LYS A 258 20.64 -25.91 31.41
CA LYS A 258 19.73 -25.01 32.11
C LYS A 258 20.01 -25.00 33.62
N GLY A 259 20.17 -23.80 34.19
CA GLY A 259 20.54 -23.61 35.60
C GLY A 259 22.05 -23.47 35.86
N GLU A 260 22.89 -23.65 34.84
CA GLU A 260 24.36 -23.49 34.92
C GLU A 260 24.84 -22.43 33.91
N PRO A 261 24.76 -21.11 34.20
CA PRO A 261 25.06 -20.06 33.23
C PRO A 261 26.43 -20.19 32.53
N GLN A 262 27.47 -20.61 33.27
CA GLN A 262 28.83 -20.76 32.72
C GLN A 262 28.94 -21.85 31.64
N SER A 263 28.01 -22.80 31.60
CA SER A 263 27.98 -23.86 30.59
C SER A 263 27.65 -23.34 29.18
N PHE A 264 27.05 -22.15 29.07
CA PHE A 264 26.69 -21.53 27.79
C PHE A 264 27.82 -20.69 27.17
N ASN A 265 28.93 -20.47 27.88
CA ASN A 265 30.03 -19.61 27.41
C ASN A 265 30.57 -20.02 26.04
N GLN A 266 30.60 -21.33 25.73
CA GLN A 266 31.06 -21.83 24.43
C GLN A 266 30.09 -21.46 23.30
N LEU A 267 28.78 -21.67 23.49
CA LEU A 267 27.77 -21.25 22.52
C LEU A 267 27.73 -19.72 22.39
N GLU A 268 27.84 -18.98 23.49
CA GLU A 268 27.91 -17.52 23.42
C GLU A 268 29.10 -17.04 22.59
N HIS A 269 30.28 -17.64 22.78
CA HIS A 269 31.46 -17.33 21.98
C HIS A 269 31.24 -17.65 20.50
N ILE A 270 30.69 -18.83 20.19
CA ILE A 270 30.32 -19.21 18.82
C ILE A 270 29.35 -18.17 18.22
N LEU A 271 28.30 -17.77 18.94
CA LEU A 271 27.34 -16.76 18.49
C LEU A 271 27.99 -15.39 18.27
N ALA A 272 28.93 -15.01 19.12
CA ALA A 272 29.66 -13.74 19.03
C ALA A 272 30.58 -13.67 17.80
N GLU A 273 30.89 -14.78 17.15
CA GLU A 273 31.76 -14.84 15.96
C GLU A 273 31.00 -14.72 14.64
N GLN A 274 29.67 -14.85 14.66
CA GLN A 274 28.88 -14.86 13.43
C GLN A 274 28.87 -13.48 12.75
N ALA A 275 28.63 -13.47 11.43
CA ALA A 275 28.43 -12.23 10.67
C ALA A 275 27.10 -11.53 11.02
N TYR A 276 26.31 -12.10 11.91
CA TYR A 276 25.12 -11.50 12.47
C TYR A 276 25.14 -11.51 13.99
N ARG A 277 24.24 -10.73 14.57
CA ARG A 277 23.96 -10.67 16.01
C ARG A 277 22.47 -10.83 16.22
N LEU A 278 22.07 -11.92 16.88
CA LEU A 278 20.68 -12.14 17.28
C LEU A 278 20.33 -11.20 18.44
N ALA A 279 19.21 -10.51 18.34
CA ALA A 279 18.77 -9.53 19.33
C ALA A 279 17.28 -9.66 19.64
N TYR A 280 16.91 -9.16 20.83
CA TYR A 280 15.52 -9.01 21.22
C TYR A 280 14.82 -8.07 20.23
N TRP A 281 13.63 -8.46 19.76
CA TRP A 281 12.95 -7.75 18.66
C TRP A 281 12.72 -6.26 18.93
N ARG A 282 12.55 -5.86 20.20
CA ARG A 282 12.37 -4.45 20.60
C ARG A 282 13.59 -3.57 20.37
N VAL A 283 14.78 -4.15 20.20
CA VAL A 283 16.03 -3.42 19.93
C VAL A 283 16.09 -2.95 18.47
N ALA A 284 15.27 -3.50 17.57
CA ALA A 284 15.25 -3.17 16.13
C ALA A 284 15.20 -1.66 15.87
N ASN A 285 14.27 -0.95 16.52
CA ASN A 285 14.01 0.46 16.23
C ASN A 285 15.18 1.38 16.63
N GLU A 286 16.07 0.89 17.50
CA GLU A 286 17.21 1.64 17.98
C GLU A 286 18.53 1.23 17.29
N GLU A 287 18.72 -0.03 16.94
CA GLU A 287 20.04 -0.49 16.54
C GLU A 287 20.12 -1.20 15.19
N ILE A 288 19.00 -1.36 14.48
CA ILE A 288 19.03 -1.99 13.17
C ILE A 288 19.98 -1.23 12.25
N ASN A 289 20.84 -1.98 11.55
CA ASN A 289 21.93 -1.43 10.75
C ASN A 289 21.79 -1.78 9.27
N TYR A 290 20.58 -2.02 8.81
CA TYR A 290 20.26 -2.10 7.40
C TYR A 290 19.00 -1.28 7.14
N ARG A 291 18.92 -0.65 5.97
CA ARG A 291 17.73 0.11 5.60
C ARG A 291 16.60 -0.86 5.30
N ARG A 292 15.43 -0.59 5.89
CA ARG A 292 14.21 -1.40 5.80
C ARG A 292 13.18 -0.80 4.85
N PHE A 293 12.21 -1.60 4.43
CA PHE A 293 10.94 -1.07 3.93
C PHE A 293 10.10 -0.61 5.13
N PHE A 294 9.97 0.71 5.29
CA PHE A 294 9.40 1.33 6.49
C PHE A 294 10.03 0.77 7.77
N ASP A 295 9.23 0.34 8.74
CA ASP A 295 9.65 -0.24 10.03
C ASP A 295 9.65 -1.78 10.03
N VAL A 296 9.44 -2.42 8.88
CA VAL A 296 9.33 -3.88 8.74
C VAL A 296 10.71 -4.52 8.70
N SER A 297 11.15 -5.06 9.84
CA SER A 297 12.48 -5.69 9.96
C SER A 297 12.68 -6.91 9.04
N ASP A 298 11.59 -7.55 8.63
CA ASP A 298 11.60 -8.68 7.71
C ASP A 298 11.86 -8.29 6.25
N LEU A 299 11.95 -7.00 5.93
CA LEU A 299 12.17 -6.50 4.57
C LEU A 299 13.43 -5.62 4.52
N VAL A 300 14.49 -6.16 3.91
CA VAL A 300 15.76 -5.46 3.71
C VAL A 300 15.80 -4.81 2.33
N THR A 301 16.25 -3.56 2.29
CA THR A 301 16.32 -2.81 1.03
C THR A 301 17.54 -3.18 0.20
N ILE A 302 17.36 -3.10 -1.11
CA ILE A 302 18.39 -3.40 -2.11
C ILE A 302 18.89 -2.13 -2.78
N ARG A 303 20.15 -2.18 -3.20
CA ARG A 303 20.91 -1.07 -3.80
C ARG A 303 20.68 -1.01 -5.30
N MET A 304 19.46 -0.63 -5.70
CA MET A 304 19.01 -0.63 -7.09
C MET A 304 19.77 0.37 -7.98
N GLU A 305 20.49 1.32 -7.39
CA GLU A 305 21.42 2.22 -8.09
C GLU A 305 22.62 1.47 -8.68
N GLU A 306 23.00 0.32 -8.11
CA GLU A 306 24.08 -0.53 -8.59
C GLU A 306 23.62 -1.36 -9.80
N LYS A 307 24.27 -1.17 -10.95
CA LYS A 307 23.88 -1.81 -12.22
C LYS A 307 23.75 -3.34 -12.13
N LYS A 308 24.69 -4.01 -11.45
CA LYS A 308 24.66 -5.46 -11.26
C LYS A 308 23.45 -5.95 -10.46
N VAL A 309 22.98 -5.15 -9.50
CA VAL A 309 21.82 -5.48 -8.66
C VAL A 309 20.56 -5.32 -9.49
N PHE A 310 20.47 -4.22 -10.25
CA PHE A 310 19.40 -3.97 -11.22
C PHE A 310 19.25 -5.12 -12.22
N GLU A 311 20.34 -5.53 -12.86
CA GLU A 311 20.36 -6.64 -13.83
C GLU A 311 19.92 -7.97 -13.20
N ALA A 312 20.45 -8.30 -12.02
CA ALA A 312 20.13 -9.54 -11.33
C ALA A 312 18.65 -9.64 -10.93
N VAL A 313 18.06 -8.54 -10.44
CA VAL A 313 16.66 -8.49 -9.99
C VAL A 313 15.68 -8.48 -11.16
N HIS A 314 16.03 -7.85 -12.28
CA HIS A 314 15.10 -7.69 -13.41
C HIS A 314 15.25 -8.76 -14.50
N ALA A 315 16.26 -9.64 -14.43
CA ALA A 315 16.54 -10.62 -15.48
C ALA A 315 15.31 -11.44 -15.91
N LEU A 316 14.58 -12.03 -14.95
CA LEU A 316 13.38 -12.81 -15.26
C LEU A 316 12.25 -11.92 -15.82
N ILE A 317 12.07 -10.71 -15.29
CA ILE A 317 11.06 -9.76 -15.79
C ILE A 317 11.34 -9.42 -17.26
N PHE A 318 12.59 -9.13 -17.63
CA PHE A 318 12.96 -8.86 -19.01
C PHE A 318 12.75 -10.06 -19.92
N GLN A 319 13.00 -11.29 -19.46
CA GLN A 319 12.66 -12.50 -20.20
C GLN A 319 11.15 -12.63 -20.45
N LEU A 320 10.33 -12.35 -19.43
CA LEU A 320 8.85 -12.38 -19.54
C LEU A 320 8.32 -11.33 -20.51
N VAL A 321 8.89 -10.12 -20.50
CA VAL A 321 8.55 -9.06 -21.44
C VAL A 321 9.00 -9.42 -22.85
N GLY A 322 10.23 -9.91 -23.03
CA GLY A 322 10.75 -10.33 -24.34
C GLY A 322 9.96 -11.48 -24.98
N ALA A 323 9.37 -12.37 -24.16
CA ALA A 323 8.44 -13.42 -24.61
C ALA A 323 7.00 -12.90 -24.88
N GLY A 324 6.75 -11.61 -24.69
CA GLY A 324 5.42 -10.99 -24.81
C GLY A 324 4.40 -11.55 -23.81
N GLN A 325 4.86 -12.13 -22.70
CA GLN A 325 3.99 -12.67 -21.63
C GLN A 325 3.53 -11.57 -20.67
N VAL A 326 4.36 -10.54 -20.49
CA VAL A 326 4.07 -9.32 -19.73
C VAL A 326 4.03 -8.15 -20.70
N THR A 327 3.00 -7.31 -20.58
CA THR A 327 2.74 -6.19 -21.52
C THR A 327 2.79 -4.81 -20.88
N GLY A 328 2.92 -4.75 -19.56
CA GLY A 328 3.15 -3.52 -18.81
C GLY A 328 3.76 -3.82 -17.44
N LEU A 329 4.38 -2.84 -16.79
CA LEU A 329 4.89 -2.95 -15.41
C LEU A 329 4.23 -1.89 -14.50
N ARG A 330 3.92 -2.28 -13.26
CA ARG A 330 3.67 -1.36 -12.15
C ARG A 330 4.85 -1.45 -11.20
N ILE A 331 5.47 -0.32 -10.88
CA ILE A 331 6.63 -0.28 -9.99
C ILE A 331 6.18 0.05 -8.56
N ASP A 332 6.43 -0.88 -7.64
CA ASP A 332 6.20 -0.72 -6.22
C ASP A 332 7.17 0.29 -5.59
N HIS A 333 6.64 1.14 -4.70
CA HIS A 333 7.41 1.98 -3.81
C HIS A 333 8.61 2.69 -4.44
N ILE A 334 8.38 3.38 -5.57
CA ILE A 334 9.44 4.08 -6.32
C ILE A 334 10.18 5.11 -5.46
N ASP A 335 9.47 5.72 -4.50
CA ASP A 335 10.01 6.72 -3.57
C ASP A 335 11.00 6.13 -2.54
N GLY A 336 11.17 4.81 -2.45
CA GLY A 336 12.21 4.18 -1.64
C GLY A 336 13.59 4.11 -2.33
N LEU A 337 13.63 4.27 -3.65
CA LEU A 337 14.86 4.13 -4.43
C LEU A 337 15.82 5.31 -4.22
N TYR A 338 17.12 5.05 -4.40
CA TYR A 338 18.16 6.06 -4.26
C TYR A 338 18.05 7.13 -5.37
N ASP A 339 18.03 6.69 -6.64
CA ASP A 339 17.75 7.51 -7.82
C ASP A 339 16.59 6.90 -8.64
N PRO A 340 15.34 7.31 -8.37
CA PRO A 340 14.16 6.86 -9.11
C PRO A 340 14.20 7.14 -10.61
N GLN A 341 14.77 8.27 -11.01
CA GLN A 341 14.80 8.67 -12.42
C GLN A 341 15.77 7.77 -13.18
N GLU A 342 16.98 7.56 -12.65
CA GLU A 342 17.96 6.66 -13.26
C GLU A 342 17.42 5.23 -13.39
N TYR A 343 16.72 4.75 -12.35
CA TYR A 343 16.07 3.45 -12.37
C TYR A 343 15.07 3.34 -13.53
N LEU A 344 14.18 4.33 -13.70
CA LEU A 344 13.18 4.32 -14.77
C LEU A 344 13.79 4.48 -16.16
N GLU A 345 14.84 5.29 -16.30
CA GLU A 345 15.63 5.43 -17.54
C GLU A 345 16.25 4.09 -17.94
N ARG A 346 17.00 3.45 -17.04
CA ARG A 346 17.58 2.12 -17.26
C ARG A 346 16.53 1.05 -17.57
N LEU A 347 15.38 1.10 -16.90
CA LEU A 347 14.26 0.20 -17.13
C LEU A 347 13.71 0.35 -18.54
N GLN A 348 13.43 1.58 -18.98
CA GLN A 348 12.89 1.83 -20.32
C GLN A 348 13.90 1.54 -21.44
N GLU A 349 15.19 1.77 -21.22
CA GLU A 349 16.25 1.37 -22.16
C GLU A 349 16.24 -0.14 -22.43
N HIS A 350 16.19 -0.96 -21.38
CA HIS A 350 16.13 -2.42 -21.51
C HIS A 350 14.85 -2.89 -22.19
N LEU A 351 13.71 -2.31 -21.83
CA LEU A 351 12.41 -2.69 -22.39
C LEU A 351 12.25 -2.24 -23.86
N SER A 352 12.89 -1.14 -24.26
CA SER A 352 12.89 -0.66 -25.64
C SER A 352 13.77 -1.53 -26.55
N ALA A 353 14.92 -1.98 -26.05
CA ALA A 353 15.80 -2.91 -26.76
C ALA A 353 15.11 -4.26 -27.08
N ALA A 354 14.08 -4.62 -26.31
CA ALA A 354 13.24 -5.80 -26.53
C ALA A 354 12.15 -5.62 -27.61
N GLY A 355 12.10 -4.48 -28.32
CA GLY A 355 11.28 -4.30 -29.54
C GLY A 355 10.18 -3.23 -29.50
N SER A 356 10.14 -2.36 -28.48
CA SER A 356 9.20 -1.22 -28.43
C SER A 356 9.86 0.09 -28.85
N SER A 357 9.31 0.78 -29.84
CA SER A 357 9.80 2.09 -30.33
C SER A 357 9.16 3.30 -29.62
N SER A 358 8.10 3.08 -28.83
CA SER A 358 7.29 4.13 -28.19
C SER A 358 7.33 4.10 -26.66
N GLY A 359 8.34 3.47 -26.05
CA GLY A 359 8.40 3.17 -24.61
C GLY A 359 7.48 2.00 -24.21
N PHE A 360 7.86 1.25 -23.17
CA PHE A 360 7.03 0.17 -22.61
C PHE A 360 6.06 0.74 -21.56
N TYR A 361 4.83 0.22 -21.47
CA TYR A 361 3.84 0.74 -20.53
C TYR A 361 4.26 0.49 -19.08
N VAL A 362 4.76 1.53 -18.41
CA VAL A 362 5.23 1.49 -17.03
C VAL A 362 4.48 2.55 -16.23
N VAL A 363 3.81 2.17 -15.15
CA VAL A 363 3.23 3.09 -14.15
C VAL A 363 3.94 2.91 -12.81
N VAL A 364 3.96 3.95 -11.99
CA VAL A 364 4.64 3.92 -10.68
C VAL A 364 3.65 4.06 -9.53
N GLU A 365 3.84 3.30 -8.47
CA GLU A 365 3.23 3.64 -7.20
C GLU A 365 3.97 4.84 -6.60
N LYS A 366 3.36 6.00 -6.73
CA LYS A 366 3.86 7.25 -6.16
C LYS A 366 2.68 8.05 -5.62
N ILE A 367 2.79 8.47 -4.37
CA ILE A 367 1.75 9.26 -3.72
C ILE A 367 2.02 10.75 -3.97
N LEU A 368 1.08 11.42 -4.62
CA LEU A 368 1.14 12.86 -4.90
C LEU A 368 0.34 13.62 -3.84
N SER A 369 1.00 14.52 -3.13
CA SER A 369 0.36 15.46 -2.21
C SER A 369 -0.32 16.59 -3.00
N ASN A 370 -1.15 17.41 -2.35
CA ASN A 370 -1.90 18.45 -3.07
C ASN A 370 -0.99 19.47 -3.78
N GLY A 371 -1.18 19.62 -5.09
CA GLY A 371 -0.38 20.51 -5.92
C GLY A 371 1.02 19.98 -6.25
N GLU A 372 1.35 18.76 -5.81
CA GLU A 372 2.53 18.04 -6.26
C GLU A 372 2.29 17.51 -7.67
N GLU A 373 3.33 17.60 -8.49
CA GLU A 373 3.32 17.08 -9.86
C GLU A 373 4.31 15.92 -9.93
N LEU A 374 3.97 14.88 -10.69
CA LEU A 374 4.91 13.82 -11.00
C LEU A 374 6.08 14.42 -11.80
N PRO A 375 7.35 14.08 -11.50
CA PRO A 375 8.49 14.63 -12.23
C PRO A 375 8.36 14.38 -13.73
N ALA A 376 8.36 15.45 -14.53
CA ALA A 376 8.12 15.38 -15.98
C ALA A 376 9.21 14.60 -16.74
N ALA A 377 10.41 14.50 -16.17
CA ALA A 377 11.53 13.75 -16.75
C ALA A 377 11.40 12.23 -16.58
N TRP A 378 10.51 11.74 -15.72
CA TRP A 378 10.36 10.31 -15.50
C TRP A 378 9.75 9.63 -16.72
N PRO A 379 10.41 8.61 -17.31
CA PRO A 379 9.90 7.91 -18.48
C PRO A 379 8.85 6.86 -18.06
N THR A 380 7.71 7.35 -17.56
CA THR A 380 6.56 6.57 -17.08
C THR A 380 5.27 7.07 -17.73
N TYR A 381 4.20 6.29 -17.65
CA TYR A 381 2.86 6.63 -18.13
C TYR A 381 1.98 7.28 -17.03
N GLY A 382 2.49 7.39 -15.81
CA GLY A 382 1.81 8.04 -14.69
C GLY A 382 1.86 7.20 -13.41
N THR A 383 0.89 7.41 -12.54
CA THR A 383 0.79 6.78 -11.22
C THR A 383 -0.19 5.60 -11.24
N THR A 384 -0.29 4.90 -10.10
CA THR A 384 -1.35 3.95 -9.79
C THR A 384 -2.71 4.60 -9.47
N GLY A 385 -2.82 5.93 -9.46
CA GLY A 385 -4.10 6.64 -9.48
C GLY A 385 -4.68 7.11 -8.14
N TYR A 386 -3.90 7.16 -7.06
CA TYR A 386 -4.35 7.75 -5.79
C TYR A 386 -4.70 9.25 -5.91
N ASP A 387 -4.06 9.98 -6.83
CA ASP A 387 -4.39 11.36 -7.15
C ASP A 387 -5.80 11.49 -7.76
N PHE A 388 -6.18 10.55 -8.63
CA PHE A 388 -7.54 10.46 -9.17
C PHE A 388 -8.54 10.08 -8.07
N LEU A 389 -8.22 9.07 -7.25
CA LEU A 389 -9.04 8.61 -6.13
C LEU A 389 -9.44 9.78 -5.23
N ASN A 390 -8.45 10.52 -4.73
CA ASN A 390 -8.69 11.61 -3.79
C ASN A 390 -9.43 12.79 -4.44
N SER A 391 -9.12 13.09 -5.72
CA SER A 391 -9.84 14.13 -6.47
C SER A 391 -11.31 13.78 -6.70
N LEU A 392 -11.60 12.52 -7.03
CA LEU A 392 -12.96 12.04 -7.26
C LEU A 392 -13.74 11.92 -5.95
N ASN A 393 -13.11 11.44 -4.87
CA ASN A 393 -13.74 11.34 -3.56
C ASN A 393 -14.19 12.72 -3.04
N GLY A 394 -13.31 13.73 -3.15
CA GLY A 394 -13.62 15.10 -2.74
C GLY A 394 -14.75 15.76 -3.53
N LEU A 395 -15.09 15.26 -4.72
CA LEU A 395 -16.23 15.75 -5.51
C LEU A 395 -17.57 15.46 -4.82
N PHE A 396 -17.65 14.42 -3.99
CA PHE A 396 -18.86 14.01 -3.27
C PHE A 396 -18.92 14.53 -1.83
N VAL A 397 -18.01 15.41 -1.45
CA VAL A 397 -17.98 16.04 -0.13
C VAL A 397 -18.61 17.44 -0.21
N ASP A 398 -19.61 17.68 0.62
CA ASP A 398 -20.22 18.99 0.80
C ASP A 398 -19.37 19.82 1.77
N GLU A 399 -18.87 20.96 1.31
CA GLU A 399 -17.93 21.80 2.08
C GLU A 399 -18.57 22.41 3.32
N GLU A 400 -19.79 22.92 3.20
CA GLU A 400 -20.52 23.53 4.30
C GLU A 400 -20.84 22.49 5.38
N GLY A 401 -21.34 21.31 5.00
CA GLY A 401 -21.63 20.28 5.98
C GLY A 401 -20.39 19.64 6.58
N LEU A 402 -19.27 19.56 5.85
CA LEU A 402 -17.99 19.15 6.42
C LEU A 402 -17.54 20.09 7.55
N ALA A 403 -17.74 21.41 7.41
CA ALA A 403 -17.44 22.37 8.47
C ALA A 403 -18.28 22.10 9.74
N VAL A 404 -19.57 21.79 9.57
CA VAL A 404 -20.45 21.39 10.70
C VAL A 404 -19.98 20.10 11.36
N LEU A 405 -19.51 19.11 10.57
CA LEU A 405 -18.94 17.88 11.11
C LEU A 405 -17.65 18.12 11.89
N GLU A 406 -16.83 19.10 11.50
CA GLU A 406 -15.63 19.47 12.27
C GLU A 406 -15.96 20.16 13.58
N GLU A 407 -16.97 21.01 13.62
CA GLU A 407 -17.45 21.59 14.87
C GLU A 407 -17.98 20.50 15.81
N LEU A 408 -18.75 19.55 15.27
CA LEU A 408 -19.19 18.38 16.01
C LEU A 408 -17.98 17.58 16.55
N TYR A 409 -17.01 17.29 15.68
CA TYR A 409 -15.78 16.60 16.06
C TYR A 409 -15.02 17.32 17.18
N ALA A 410 -14.87 18.65 17.09
CA ALA A 410 -14.20 19.46 18.09
C ALA A 410 -14.91 19.43 19.45
N ARG A 411 -16.25 19.36 19.46
CA ARG A 411 -17.04 19.25 20.70
C ARG A 411 -16.94 17.86 21.35
N TYR A 412 -16.93 16.79 20.56
CA TYR A 412 -17.11 15.43 21.07
C TYR A 412 -15.82 14.61 21.20
N SER A 413 -14.81 14.86 20.37
CA SER A 413 -13.65 13.97 20.27
C SER A 413 -12.73 14.03 21.49
N GLY A 414 -12.60 15.21 22.12
CA GLY A 414 -11.55 15.48 23.11
C GLY A 414 -10.13 15.44 22.53
N ALA A 415 -9.99 15.40 21.20
CA ALA A 415 -8.73 15.21 20.50
C ALA A 415 -8.18 16.53 19.93
N GLU A 416 -6.95 16.48 19.42
CA GLU A 416 -6.37 17.54 18.63
C GLU A 416 -7.18 17.82 17.36
N THR A 417 -7.61 19.07 17.17
CA THR A 417 -8.42 19.48 16.01
C THR A 417 -7.63 20.19 14.91
N ASP A 418 -6.38 20.59 15.15
CA ASP A 418 -5.50 21.05 14.06
C ASP A 418 -4.79 19.85 13.42
N PHE A 419 -5.29 19.41 12.27
CA PHE A 419 -4.72 18.29 11.54
C PHE A 419 -3.24 18.51 11.15
N THR A 420 -2.81 19.74 10.90
CA THR A 420 -1.38 20.02 10.62
C THR A 420 -0.53 19.77 11.85
N ARG A 421 -1.05 20.08 13.05
CA ARG A 421 -0.38 19.77 14.33
C ARG A 421 -0.37 18.27 14.62
N VAL A 422 -1.45 17.55 14.32
CA VAL A 422 -1.49 16.07 14.38
C VAL A 422 -0.36 15.50 13.53
N VAL A 423 -0.32 15.84 12.23
CA VAL A 423 0.68 15.32 11.29
C VAL A 423 2.11 15.59 11.76
N TYR A 424 2.40 16.84 12.16
CA TYR A 424 3.73 17.19 12.65
C TYR A 424 4.14 16.36 13.86
N ASN A 425 3.25 16.23 14.86
CA ASN A 425 3.53 15.46 16.08
C ASN A 425 3.70 13.97 15.79
N GLN A 426 2.88 13.39 14.92
CA GLN A 426 2.98 11.96 14.61
C GLN A 426 4.20 11.63 13.75
N LYS A 427 4.61 12.52 12.83
CA LYS A 427 5.89 12.39 12.11
C LYS A 427 7.07 12.40 13.08
N LYS A 428 7.07 13.29 14.09
CA LYS A 428 8.08 13.28 15.16
C LYS A 428 8.04 11.98 15.94
N LEU A 429 6.85 11.52 16.35
CA LEU A 429 6.68 10.29 17.10
C LEU A 429 7.29 9.09 16.39
N VAL A 430 7.00 8.89 15.09
CA VAL A 430 7.53 7.74 14.35
C VAL A 430 9.03 7.84 14.12
N MET A 431 9.58 9.03 13.90
CA MET A 431 11.04 9.22 13.82
C MET A 431 11.74 8.81 15.12
N THR A 432 11.14 9.12 16.27
CA THR A 432 11.72 8.78 17.58
C THR A 432 11.47 7.34 18.01
N ARG A 433 10.36 6.72 17.60
CA ARG A 433 9.94 5.39 18.09
C ARG A 433 10.20 4.24 17.12
N LEU A 434 10.15 4.51 15.81
CA LEU A 434 10.27 3.50 14.75
C LEU A 434 11.59 3.63 13.97
N PHE A 435 12.07 4.86 13.80
CA PHE A 435 13.23 5.18 12.96
C PHE A 435 14.39 5.84 13.72
N ALA A 436 14.53 5.54 15.01
CA ALA A 436 15.54 6.20 15.84
C ALA A 436 16.97 5.89 15.36
N SER A 437 17.19 4.67 14.84
CA SER A 437 18.49 4.26 14.28
C SER A 437 18.85 5.07 13.03
N GLU A 438 17.90 5.28 12.13
CA GLU A 438 18.07 6.02 10.88
C GLU A 438 18.28 7.52 11.14
N VAL A 439 17.53 8.10 12.09
CA VAL A 439 17.76 9.48 12.56
C VAL A 439 19.18 9.64 13.09
N ARG A 440 19.65 8.75 13.97
CA ARG A 440 21.02 8.81 14.50
C ARG A 440 22.08 8.69 13.41
N SER A 441 21.87 7.80 12.43
CA SER A 441 22.77 7.64 11.29
C SER A 441 22.88 8.94 10.49
N LEU A 442 21.75 9.55 10.13
CA LEU A 442 21.71 10.82 9.40
C LEU A 442 22.30 11.98 10.22
N VAL A 443 22.02 12.06 11.53
CA VAL A 443 22.61 13.10 12.40
C VAL A 443 24.13 12.94 12.49
N GLY A 444 24.64 11.72 12.58
CA GLY A 444 26.08 11.46 12.56
C GLY A 444 26.73 11.86 11.25
N GLU A 445 26.05 11.69 10.12
CA GLU A 445 26.51 12.19 8.81
C GLU A 445 26.49 13.70 8.73
N LEU A 446 25.39 14.31 9.15
CA LEU A 446 25.23 15.76 9.18
C LEU A 446 26.28 16.42 10.08
N GLY A 447 26.62 15.79 11.21
CA GLY A 447 27.69 16.24 12.11
C GLY A 447 29.05 16.25 11.43
N ARG A 448 29.41 15.19 10.68
CA ARG A 448 30.65 15.17 9.89
C ARG A 448 30.69 16.24 8.80
N LEU A 449 29.53 16.56 8.20
CA LEU A 449 29.43 17.67 7.25
C LEU A 449 29.61 19.03 7.95
N ALA A 450 29.07 19.17 9.16
CA ALA A 450 29.15 20.38 9.98
C ALA A 450 30.58 20.67 10.46
N GLU A 451 31.33 19.65 10.87
CA GLU A 451 32.76 19.77 11.24
C GLU A 451 33.62 20.36 10.10
N GLY A 452 33.25 20.07 8.85
CA GLY A 452 33.91 20.58 7.65
C GLY A 452 33.48 21.98 7.21
N ASP A 453 32.48 22.58 7.85
CA ASP A 453 31.88 23.86 7.45
C ASP A 453 32.02 24.94 8.54
N ARG A 454 32.27 26.19 8.12
CA ARG A 454 32.52 27.31 9.06
C ARG A 454 31.30 27.71 9.88
N LEU A 455 30.09 27.54 9.34
CA LEU A 455 28.83 27.87 10.01
C LEU A 455 28.29 26.67 10.81
N GLY A 456 28.63 25.46 10.38
CA GLY A 456 28.24 24.22 11.03
C GLY A 456 29.11 23.81 12.23
N HIS A 457 30.37 24.25 12.29
CA HIS A 457 31.39 23.72 13.21
C HIS A 457 30.98 23.66 14.70
N ASP A 458 30.30 24.69 15.20
CA ASP A 458 29.92 24.78 16.63
C ASP A 458 28.52 24.21 16.92
N LEU A 459 27.85 23.62 15.91
CA LEU A 459 26.54 22.99 16.11
C LEU A 459 26.71 21.64 16.79
N THR A 460 25.99 21.45 17.90
CA THR A 460 25.98 20.17 18.60
C THR A 460 25.14 19.13 17.85
N LEU A 461 25.44 17.84 18.05
CA LEU A 461 24.62 16.75 17.49
C LEU A 461 23.15 16.84 17.92
N ALA A 462 22.87 17.35 19.13
CA ALA A 462 21.51 17.54 19.62
C ALA A 462 20.75 18.62 18.84
N GLU A 463 21.40 19.74 18.51
CA GLU A 463 20.81 20.80 17.68
C GLU A 463 20.58 20.32 16.24
N LEU A 464 21.51 19.53 15.70
CA LEU A 464 21.38 18.92 14.37
C LEU A 464 20.23 17.90 14.33
N GLU A 465 20.08 17.08 15.37
CA GLU A 465 18.95 16.15 15.51
C GLU A 465 17.61 16.89 15.58
N GLU A 466 17.52 17.93 16.41
CA GLU A 466 16.30 18.73 16.53
C GLU A 466 15.92 19.38 15.18
N ALA A 467 16.90 19.95 14.47
CA ALA A 467 16.70 20.51 13.14
C ALA A 467 16.25 19.45 12.12
N LEU A 468 16.95 18.31 12.04
CA LEU A 468 16.62 17.23 11.12
C LEU A 468 15.18 16.73 11.35
N VAL A 469 14.81 16.48 12.60
CA VAL A 469 13.47 16.02 12.99
C VAL A 469 12.42 17.10 12.69
N ALA A 470 12.66 18.36 13.07
CA ALA A 470 11.68 19.42 12.87
C ALA A 470 11.42 19.73 11.39
N VAL A 471 12.48 19.71 10.56
CA VAL A 471 12.40 19.95 9.10
C VAL A 471 11.73 18.78 8.40
N THR A 472 12.15 17.54 8.71
CA THR A 472 11.54 16.32 8.13
C THR A 472 10.07 16.21 8.50
N ALA A 473 9.69 16.48 9.76
CA ALA A 473 8.29 16.51 10.19
C ALA A 473 7.47 17.63 9.53
N SER A 474 8.12 18.70 9.07
CA SER A 474 7.47 19.83 8.40
C SER A 474 7.38 19.67 6.88
N LEU A 475 8.03 18.65 6.29
CA LEU A 475 7.94 18.38 4.87
C LEU A 475 6.52 17.93 4.49
N GLY A 476 5.90 18.66 3.56
CA GLY A 476 4.50 18.47 3.15
C GLY A 476 4.29 17.44 2.04
N ILE A 477 5.35 16.81 1.55
CA ILE A 477 5.37 15.80 0.48
C ILE A 477 6.14 14.56 0.94
N TYR A 478 6.08 13.47 0.17
CA TYR A 478 6.80 12.23 0.52
C TYR A 478 8.32 12.43 0.45
N ARG A 479 8.82 13.02 -0.63
CA ARG A 479 10.25 13.31 -0.81
C ARG A 479 10.50 14.31 -1.93
N THR A 480 11.69 14.90 -1.94
CA THR A 480 12.26 15.63 -3.08
C THR A 480 13.05 14.68 -4.01
N TYR A 481 13.48 15.18 -5.18
CA TYR A 481 14.14 14.39 -6.23
C TYR A 481 15.44 15.02 -6.74
N ILE A 482 16.24 15.58 -5.83
CA ILE A 482 17.59 16.07 -6.09
C ILE A 482 18.51 14.85 -6.30
N ARG A 483 19.16 14.78 -7.47
CA ARG A 483 20.02 13.65 -7.89
C ARG A 483 21.45 14.06 -8.27
N ASP A 484 21.64 15.34 -8.57
CA ASP A 484 22.93 15.93 -8.92
C ASP A 484 23.07 17.31 -8.26
N PHE A 485 24.01 18.13 -8.72
CA PHE A 485 24.23 19.48 -8.16
C PHE A 485 23.19 20.51 -8.63
N THR A 486 22.10 20.09 -9.27
CA THR A 486 20.98 20.94 -9.66
C THR A 486 19.79 20.72 -8.72
N VAL A 487 19.19 21.81 -8.29
CA VAL A 487 17.98 21.78 -7.45
C VAL A 487 16.84 22.41 -8.23
N ALA A 488 15.85 21.60 -8.59
CA ALA A 488 14.66 22.06 -9.29
C ALA A 488 13.93 23.14 -8.47
N PRO A 489 13.30 24.15 -9.11
CA PRO A 489 12.54 25.19 -8.40
C PRO A 489 11.47 24.63 -7.47
N GLN A 490 10.84 23.52 -7.86
CA GLN A 490 9.82 22.84 -7.07
C GLN A 490 10.39 22.22 -5.79
N ASP A 491 11.49 21.46 -5.88
CA ASP A 491 12.17 20.89 -4.71
C ASP A 491 12.70 21.98 -3.77
N ARG A 492 13.26 23.07 -4.32
CA ARG A 492 13.67 24.24 -3.54
C ARG A 492 12.48 24.83 -2.77
N HIS A 493 11.32 24.98 -3.41
CA HIS A 493 10.13 25.51 -2.76
C HIS A 493 9.66 24.61 -1.59
N TYR A 494 9.67 23.29 -1.77
CA TYR A 494 9.28 22.35 -0.72
C TYR A 494 10.24 22.39 0.47
N ILE A 495 11.55 22.39 0.22
CA ILE A 495 12.58 22.48 1.27
C ILE A 495 12.44 23.80 2.03
N GLU A 496 12.38 24.94 1.34
CA GLU A 496 12.25 26.26 1.98
C GLU A 496 10.98 26.37 2.82
N THR A 497 9.86 25.82 2.34
CA THR A 497 8.60 25.80 3.09
C THR A 497 8.73 24.97 4.37
N ALA A 498 9.37 23.80 4.30
CA ALA A 498 9.62 22.94 5.45
C ALA A 498 10.57 23.59 6.46
N ILE A 499 11.65 24.23 5.99
CA ILE A 499 12.61 24.98 6.83
C ILE A 499 11.89 26.12 7.55
N ALA A 500 11.13 26.95 6.83
CA ALA A 500 10.42 28.08 7.42
C ALA A 500 9.39 27.62 8.47
N ALA A 501 8.71 26.50 8.22
CA ALA A 501 7.77 25.92 9.16
C ALA A 501 8.47 25.31 10.40
N ALA A 502 9.64 24.69 10.22
CA ALA A 502 10.46 24.16 11.31
C ALA A 502 11.01 25.28 12.21
N VAL A 503 11.57 26.35 11.63
CA VAL A 503 12.09 27.50 12.38
C VAL A 503 10.99 28.21 13.18
N ARG A 504 9.77 28.31 12.64
CA ARG A 504 8.62 28.86 13.38
C ARG A 504 8.22 28.00 14.58
N ARG A 505 8.34 26.67 14.48
CA ARG A 505 7.95 25.73 15.55
C ARG A 505 9.04 25.53 16.59
N CYS A 506 10.30 25.53 16.17
CA CYS A 506 11.49 25.31 17.00
C CYS A 506 12.51 26.44 16.78
N PRO A 507 12.29 27.66 17.32
CA PRO A 507 13.21 28.78 17.12
C PRO A 507 14.64 28.52 17.63
N ALA A 508 14.79 27.71 18.69
CA ALA A 508 16.09 27.34 19.27
C ALA A 508 16.97 26.58 18.27
N ALA A 509 16.39 25.70 17.46
CA ALA A 509 17.10 24.98 16.39
C ALA A 509 17.36 25.85 15.15
N GLY A 510 17.08 27.16 15.19
CA GLY A 510 17.21 28.07 14.05
C GLY A 510 18.58 28.05 13.34
N PRO A 511 19.73 28.10 14.04
CA PRO A 511 21.05 27.95 13.44
C PRO A 511 21.24 26.61 12.71
N ALA A 512 20.89 25.50 13.35
CA ALA A 512 20.99 24.17 12.77
C ALA A 512 20.04 23.98 11.57
N CYS A 513 18.83 24.53 11.62
CA CYS A 513 17.90 24.57 10.48
C CYS A 513 18.49 25.35 9.29
N ARG A 514 19.21 26.46 9.51
CA ARG A 514 19.87 27.20 8.43
C ARG A 514 21.01 26.41 7.81
N PHE A 515 21.80 25.72 8.62
CA PHE A 515 22.84 24.83 8.10
C PHE A 515 22.24 23.67 7.30
N LEU A 516 21.22 23.00 7.85
CA LEU A 516 20.51 21.93 7.13
C LEU A 516 19.90 22.43 5.82
N ARG A 517 19.34 23.65 5.78
CA ARG A 517 18.88 24.28 4.53
C ARG A 517 20.02 24.38 3.50
N GLN A 518 21.21 24.83 3.88
CA GLN A 518 22.35 24.92 2.97
C GLN A 518 22.72 23.54 2.42
N VAL A 519 22.76 22.52 3.27
CA VAL A 519 23.04 21.14 2.87
C VAL A 519 21.98 20.62 1.91
N LEU A 520 20.68 20.73 2.26
CA LEU A 520 19.57 20.23 1.46
C LEU A 520 19.42 20.92 0.10
N LEU A 521 19.80 22.20 -0.01
CA LEU A 521 19.76 22.96 -1.25
C LEU A 521 21.07 22.90 -2.04
N LEU A 522 22.07 22.16 -1.54
CA LEU A 522 23.41 22.08 -2.13
C LEU A 522 24.03 23.48 -2.34
N ASP A 523 23.70 24.42 -1.46
CA ASP A 523 24.19 25.80 -1.49
C ASP A 523 25.62 25.81 -0.88
N PHE A 524 26.59 25.21 -1.58
CA PHE A 524 27.96 25.02 -1.09
C PHE A 524 28.76 26.34 -1.00
N PRO A 525 29.70 26.45 -0.03
CA PRO A 525 30.78 27.44 -0.13
C PRO A 525 31.62 27.21 -1.39
N VAL A 526 32.01 28.28 -2.08
CA VAL A 526 32.81 28.22 -3.33
C VAL A 526 34.11 27.43 -3.13
N SER A 527 34.69 27.47 -1.94
CA SER A 527 35.93 26.80 -1.57
C SER A 527 35.78 25.32 -1.16
N LEU A 528 34.57 24.76 -1.13
CA LEU A 528 34.35 23.39 -0.65
C LEU A 528 34.95 22.37 -1.63
N PRO A 529 35.78 21.40 -1.18
CA PRO A 529 36.38 20.39 -2.05
C PRO A 529 35.34 19.50 -2.76
N PRO A 530 35.63 18.96 -3.96
CA PRO A 530 34.71 18.08 -4.69
C PRO A 530 34.21 16.87 -3.89
N GLU A 531 35.08 16.24 -3.11
CA GLU A 531 34.73 15.09 -2.26
C GLU A 531 33.67 15.44 -1.21
N GLN A 532 33.79 16.62 -0.59
CA GLN A 532 32.82 17.12 0.40
C GLN A 532 31.49 17.50 -0.27
N ARG A 533 31.52 18.10 -1.47
CA ARG A 533 30.29 18.35 -2.25
C ARG A 533 29.54 17.05 -2.56
N GLN A 534 30.28 16.00 -2.91
CA GLN A 534 29.70 14.67 -3.12
C GLN A 534 29.14 14.07 -1.82
N ALA A 535 29.78 14.30 -0.67
CA ALA A 535 29.26 13.86 0.62
C ALA A 535 27.92 14.54 0.97
N TRP A 536 27.78 15.83 0.67
CA TRP A 536 26.51 16.55 0.82
C TRP A 536 25.42 15.99 -0.09
N LEU A 537 25.72 15.76 -1.38
CA LEU A 537 24.75 15.14 -2.30
C LEU A 537 24.31 13.76 -1.80
N ARG A 538 25.25 12.92 -1.34
CA ARG A 538 24.92 11.61 -0.75
C ARG A 538 24.00 11.74 0.46
N PHE A 539 24.26 12.71 1.34
CA PHE A 539 23.39 12.99 2.49
C PHE A 539 21.97 13.38 2.04
N VAL A 540 21.85 14.29 1.07
CA VAL A 540 20.55 14.71 0.52
C VAL A 540 19.79 13.52 -0.06
N MET A 541 20.45 12.70 -0.88
CA MET A 541 19.80 11.53 -1.49
C MET A 541 19.35 10.49 -0.45
N ARG A 542 20.12 10.28 0.62
CA ARG A 542 19.71 9.41 1.74
C ARG A 542 18.58 10.00 2.57
N TRP A 543 18.61 11.31 2.83
CA TRP A 543 17.49 11.99 3.49
C TRP A 543 16.19 11.86 2.68
N GLN A 544 16.26 11.92 1.34
CA GLN A 544 15.09 11.71 0.47
C GLN A 544 14.53 10.27 0.55
N GLN A 545 15.37 9.25 0.75
CA GLN A 545 14.90 7.88 1.01
C GLN A 545 14.23 7.74 2.38
N PHE A 546 14.61 8.59 3.34
CA PHE A 546 14.08 8.58 4.71
C PHE A 546 12.75 9.33 4.87
N THR A 547 12.54 10.41 4.12
CA THR A 547 11.32 11.24 4.26
C THR A 547 10.04 10.50 3.87
N GLY A 548 10.11 9.58 2.88
CA GLY A 548 8.98 8.77 2.43
C GLY A 548 8.40 7.88 3.54
N PRO A 549 9.20 7.00 4.17
CA PRO A 549 8.80 6.24 5.36
C PRO A 549 8.23 7.09 6.50
N VAL A 550 8.81 8.25 6.78
CA VAL A 550 8.29 9.18 7.81
C VAL A 550 6.92 9.71 7.42
N MET A 551 6.70 10.04 6.14
CA MET A 551 5.38 10.43 5.64
C MET A 551 4.39 9.27 5.79
N ALA A 552 4.68 8.08 5.26
CA ALA A 552 3.78 6.95 5.32
C ALA A 552 3.40 6.59 6.78
N LYS A 553 4.38 6.42 7.67
CA LYS A 553 4.13 6.00 9.05
C LYS A 553 3.57 7.09 9.95
N GLY A 554 4.02 8.32 9.78
CA GLY A 554 3.53 9.46 10.59
C GLY A 554 2.17 9.97 10.12
N TYR A 555 1.93 9.99 8.82
CA TYR A 555 0.70 10.50 8.21
C TYR A 555 -0.32 9.37 8.03
N GLU A 556 -0.08 8.42 7.12
CA GLU A 556 -1.08 7.45 6.70
C GLU A 556 -1.42 6.43 7.79
N ASP A 557 -0.39 5.90 8.45
CA ASP A 557 -0.55 4.83 9.45
C ASP A 557 -0.68 5.38 10.88
N THR A 558 -0.84 6.70 11.06
CA THR A 558 -1.05 7.28 12.40
C THR A 558 -2.01 8.46 12.37
N SER A 559 -1.67 9.56 11.68
CA SER A 559 -2.48 10.78 11.68
C SER A 559 -3.90 10.55 11.13
N LEU A 560 -4.03 9.71 10.11
CA LEU A 560 -5.33 9.33 9.52
C LEU A 560 -6.21 8.44 10.41
N TYR A 561 -5.68 7.93 11.52
CA TYR A 561 -6.45 7.20 12.54
C TYR A 561 -6.77 8.07 13.76
N ILE A 562 -6.17 9.27 13.87
CA ILE A 562 -6.38 10.21 14.95
C ILE A 562 -7.40 11.28 14.56
N TYR A 563 -7.22 11.92 13.40
CA TYR A 563 -8.06 13.04 12.96
C TYR A 563 -9.33 12.52 12.28
N ASN A 564 -10.42 12.36 13.04
CA ASN A 564 -11.61 11.63 12.59
C ASN A 564 -12.89 12.49 12.38
N PRO A 565 -12.84 13.74 11.87
CA PRO A 565 -14.09 14.47 11.57
C PRO A 565 -14.88 13.82 10.43
N LEU A 566 -14.18 13.30 9.41
CA LEU A 566 -14.78 12.56 8.31
C LEU A 566 -13.80 11.50 7.77
N VAL A 567 -13.95 10.24 8.18
CA VAL A 567 -12.96 9.19 7.91
C VAL A 567 -12.92 8.70 6.46
N SER A 568 -13.84 9.14 5.60
CA SER A 568 -13.75 8.91 4.14
C SER A 568 -12.70 9.78 3.45
N LEU A 569 -12.25 10.85 4.10
CA LEU A 569 -11.10 11.65 3.65
C LEU A 569 -9.77 11.09 4.16
N ASN A 570 -9.81 10.12 5.07
CA ASN A 570 -8.62 9.52 5.68
C ASN A 570 -8.12 8.35 4.82
N GLU A 571 -7.62 8.69 3.64
CA GLU A 571 -7.10 7.75 2.65
C GLU A 571 -5.62 7.94 2.31
N VAL A 572 -5.04 6.91 1.69
CA VAL A 572 -3.71 6.97 1.07
C VAL A 572 -3.70 8.09 0.01
N GLY A 573 -2.73 8.99 0.09
CA GLY A 573 -2.62 10.18 -0.76
C GLY A 573 -3.60 11.31 -0.48
N SER A 574 -4.41 11.21 0.59
CA SER A 574 -5.20 12.34 1.06
C SER A 574 -4.31 13.48 1.54
N SER A 575 -4.83 14.70 1.52
CA SER A 575 -4.10 15.91 1.95
C SER A 575 -4.95 16.75 2.89
N PRO A 576 -4.37 17.39 3.92
CA PRO A 576 -5.10 18.33 4.80
C PRO A 576 -5.75 19.49 4.02
N ARG A 577 -5.19 19.82 2.85
CA ARG A 577 -5.58 20.96 2.03
C ARG A 577 -6.64 20.63 0.98
N THR A 578 -6.89 19.35 0.71
CA THR A 578 -7.79 18.90 -0.37
C THR A 578 -8.96 18.14 0.23
N ARG A 579 -9.89 18.88 0.81
CA ARG A 579 -10.98 18.32 1.62
C ARG A 579 -12.27 18.17 0.82
N CYS A 580 -12.53 19.13 -0.05
CA CYS A 580 -13.60 19.12 -1.04
C CYS A 580 -13.02 19.47 -2.42
N ILE A 581 -13.68 19.02 -3.48
CA ILE A 581 -13.33 19.34 -4.86
C ILE A 581 -14.57 19.90 -5.56
N SER A 582 -14.47 21.13 -6.08
CA SER A 582 -15.52 21.70 -6.91
C SER A 582 -15.55 21.02 -8.28
N VAL A 583 -16.70 21.06 -8.95
CA VAL A 583 -16.85 20.54 -10.32
C VAL A 583 -15.83 21.19 -11.28
N ALA A 584 -15.60 22.50 -11.15
CA ALA A 584 -14.61 23.22 -11.95
C ALA A 584 -13.17 22.73 -11.70
N GLU A 585 -12.80 22.49 -10.44
CA GLU A 585 -11.48 21.96 -10.08
C GLU A 585 -11.30 20.51 -10.58
N PHE A 586 -12.35 19.68 -10.48
CA PHE A 586 -12.33 18.33 -11.03
C PHE A 586 -12.09 18.33 -12.56
N HIS A 587 -12.76 19.22 -13.29
CA HIS A 587 -12.54 19.41 -14.72
C HIS A 587 -11.11 19.89 -15.03
N ARG A 588 -10.58 20.86 -14.28
CA ARG A 588 -9.21 21.36 -14.45
C ARG A 588 -8.17 20.24 -14.27
N ARG A 589 -8.34 19.39 -13.25
CA ARG A 589 -7.48 18.24 -13.00
C ARG A 589 -7.57 17.20 -14.12
N ASN A 590 -8.76 16.93 -14.65
CA ASN A 590 -8.93 16.01 -15.78
C ASN A 590 -8.30 16.54 -17.08
N LYS A 591 -8.39 17.84 -17.35
CA LYS A 591 -7.65 18.46 -18.48
C LYS A 591 -6.15 18.30 -18.32
N THR A 592 -5.62 18.64 -17.13
CA THR A 592 -4.19 18.47 -16.83
C THR A 592 -3.75 17.02 -17.00
N ARG A 593 -4.57 16.06 -16.55
CA ARG A 593 -4.33 14.63 -16.74
C ARG A 593 -4.29 14.25 -18.22
N GLN A 594 -5.24 14.71 -19.03
CA GLN A 594 -5.25 14.46 -20.47
C GLN A 594 -4.00 15.02 -21.16
N GLU A 595 -3.56 16.21 -20.78
CA GLU A 595 -2.43 16.90 -21.39
C GLU A 595 -1.08 16.25 -21.03
N ARG A 596 -0.91 15.84 -19.77
CA ARG A 596 0.40 15.40 -19.25
C ARG A 596 0.52 13.90 -19.06
N TRP A 597 -0.54 13.26 -18.60
CA TRP A 597 -0.54 11.84 -18.20
C TRP A 597 -1.81 11.11 -18.70
N PRO A 598 -2.10 11.12 -20.03
CA PRO A 598 -3.36 10.61 -20.58
C PRO A 598 -3.60 9.11 -20.35
N HIS A 599 -2.57 8.41 -19.89
CA HIS A 599 -2.55 6.96 -19.72
C HIS A 599 -2.23 6.54 -18.27
N THR A 600 -2.25 7.48 -17.31
CA THR A 600 -2.15 7.16 -15.87
C THR A 600 -3.35 6.33 -15.41
N LEU A 601 -3.21 5.56 -14.33
CA LEU A 601 -4.37 4.83 -13.78
C LEU A 601 -5.34 5.78 -13.05
N ASN A 602 -6.62 5.41 -13.09
CA ASN A 602 -7.72 6.03 -12.36
C ASN A 602 -8.24 5.02 -11.34
N ALA A 603 -7.60 4.95 -10.16
CA ALA A 603 -7.99 4.04 -9.09
C ALA A 603 -9.09 4.63 -8.20
N THR A 604 -9.90 3.75 -7.63
CA THR A 604 -10.89 4.08 -6.57
C THR A 604 -10.79 3.14 -5.38
N SER A 605 -10.31 1.93 -5.55
CA SER A 605 -9.96 1.02 -4.44
C SER A 605 -8.66 0.31 -4.81
N THR A 606 -7.83 0.00 -3.81
CA THR A 606 -6.60 -0.79 -3.99
C THR A 606 -6.44 -1.77 -2.83
N HIS A 607 -5.40 -2.59 -2.87
CA HIS A 607 -5.03 -3.46 -1.75
C HIS A 607 -4.48 -2.69 -0.53
N ASP A 608 -4.20 -1.38 -0.65
CA ASP A 608 -3.67 -0.55 0.44
C ASP A 608 -4.58 0.62 0.85
N THR A 609 -5.64 0.90 0.08
CA THR A 609 -6.67 1.86 0.51
C THR A 609 -7.20 1.49 1.91
N LYS A 610 -7.34 2.48 2.79
CA LYS A 610 -7.78 2.25 4.18
C LYS A 610 -9.24 1.82 4.23
N ARG A 611 -10.06 2.21 3.24
CA ARG A 611 -11.46 1.84 3.05
C ARG A 611 -11.74 1.68 1.57
N SER A 612 -12.57 0.72 1.18
CA SER A 612 -13.02 0.59 -0.21
C SER A 612 -13.87 1.78 -0.66
N GLU A 613 -14.02 1.91 -1.98
CA GLU A 613 -14.72 3.04 -2.59
C GLU A 613 -16.19 3.19 -2.16
N ASP A 614 -16.91 2.10 -1.91
CA ASP A 614 -18.32 2.15 -1.52
C ASP A 614 -18.49 2.51 -0.04
N VAL A 615 -17.53 2.17 0.81
CA VAL A 615 -17.48 2.63 2.22
C VAL A 615 -17.34 4.15 2.25
N ARG A 616 -16.42 4.69 1.45
CA ARG A 616 -16.21 6.15 1.38
C ARG A 616 -17.40 6.88 0.76
N ALA A 617 -17.99 6.32 -0.30
CA ALA A 617 -19.18 6.89 -0.94
C ALA A 617 -20.36 7.06 0.03
N ARG A 618 -20.56 6.10 0.96
CA ARG A 618 -21.56 6.19 2.04
C ARG A 618 -21.20 7.23 3.08
N ILE A 619 -19.96 7.22 3.58
CA ILE A 619 -19.54 8.15 4.63
C ILE A 619 -19.59 9.61 4.13
N ASN A 620 -19.30 9.87 2.86
CA ASN A 620 -19.43 11.21 2.27
C ASN A 620 -20.84 11.80 2.39
N VAL A 621 -21.90 10.96 2.40
CA VAL A 621 -23.29 11.41 2.58
C VAL A 621 -23.48 12.13 3.92
N LEU A 622 -22.68 11.83 4.95
CA LEU A 622 -22.77 12.52 6.25
C LEU A 622 -22.56 14.03 6.12
N THR A 623 -21.76 14.47 5.14
CA THR A 623 -21.55 15.90 4.85
C THR A 623 -22.78 16.56 4.23
N GLU A 624 -23.67 15.79 3.64
CA GLU A 624 -24.88 16.32 2.99
C GLU A 624 -26.05 16.51 3.97
N ILE A 625 -26.02 15.78 5.08
CA ILE A 625 -27.04 15.78 6.14
C ILE A 625 -26.39 15.90 7.54
N PRO A 626 -25.53 16.92 7.77
CA PRO A 626 -24.69 17.00 8.96
C PRO A 626 -25.51 17.17 10.25
N ASP A 627 -26.63 17.87 10.21
CA ASP A 627 -27.50 18.07 11.38
C ASP A 627 -28.14 16.75 11.83
N ALA A 628 -28.67 15.98 10.86
CA ALA A 628 -29.26 14.67 11.14
C ALA A 628 -28.21 13.69 11.69
N TRP A 629 -26.97 13.74 11.21
CA TRP A 629 -25.86 12.99 11.77
C TRP A 629 -25.53 13.44 13.21
N GLY A 630 -25.40 14.76 13.42
CA GLY A 630 -25.11 15.35 14.73
C GLY A 630 -26.12 14.88 15.78
N GLU A 631 -27.41 15.09 15.54
CA GLU A 631 -28.49 14.66 16.45
C GLU A 631 -28.45 13.16 16.79
N ARG A 632 -27.99 12.32 15.86
CA ARG A 632 -27.85 10.88 16.08
C ARG A 632 -26.64 10.59 16.94
N VAL A 633 -25.49 11.20 16.67
CA VAL A 633 -24.29 11.10 17.50
C VAL A 633 -24.59 11.49 18.95
N GLU A 634 -25.30 12.60 19.20
CA GLU A 634 -25.65 13.01 20.56
C GLU A 634 -26.55 12.00 21.28
N ARG A 635 -27.50 11.39 20.56
CA ARG A 635 -28.36 10.34 21.11
C ARG A 635 -27.58 9.06 21.39
N TRP A 636 -26.81 8.60 20.42
CA TRP A 636 -26.06 7.35 20.51
C TRP A 636 -24.99 7.41 21.59
N HIS A 637 -24.26 8.53 21.70
CA HIS A 637 -23.30 8.76 22.77
C HIS A 637 -23.95 8.63 24.16
N ARG A 638 -25.13 9.24 24.36
CA ARG A 638 -25.88 9.12 25.62
C ARG A 638 -26.37 7.69 25.87
N TRP A 639 -26.97 7.05 24.87
CA TRP A 639 -27.54 5.70 25.03
C TRP A 639 -26.47 4.63 25.24
N ASN A 640 -25.32 4.77 24.61
CA ASN A 640 -24.23 3.80 24.70
C ASN A 640 -23.29 4.07 25.89
N GLY A 641 -23.44 5.19 26.60
CA GLY A 641 -22.58 5.57 27.72
C GLY A 641 -22.47 4.51 28.81
N THR A 642 -23.58 3.80 29.13
CA THR A 642 -23.59 2.71 30.12
C THR A 642 -22.85 1.46 29.68
N LYS A 643 -22.53 1.33 28.38
CA LYS A 643 -21.78 0.21 27.79
C LYS A 643 -20.28 0.47 27.75
N LYS A 644 -19.82 1.67 28.13
CA LYS A 644 -18.40 2.01 28.17
C LYS A 644 -17.75 1.49 29.45
N LEU A 645 -16.64 0.77 29.30
CA LEU A 645 -15.83 0.34 30.44
C LEU A 645 -14.79 1.42 30.79
N ASN A 646 -14.45 1.53 32.06
CA ASN A 646 -13.37 2.42 32.50
C ASN A 646 -12.05 1.64 32.59
N ILE A 647 -11.07 2.00 31.77
CA ILE A 647 -9.72 1.43 31.77
C ILE A 647 -8.74 2.54 32.12
N LYS A 648 -7.96 2.35 33.19
CA LYS A 648 -6.95 3.32 33.67
C LYS A 648 -7.52 4.74 33.94
N GLY A 649 -8.76 4.84 34.40
CA GLY A 649 -9.41 6.11 34.74
C GLY A 649 -10.19 6.73 33.60
N GLU A 650 -10.17 6.15 32.40
CA GLU A 650 -10.80 6.71 31.21
C GLU A 650 -11.84 5.78 30.57
N PRO A 651 -12.95 6.34 30.02
CA PRO A 651 -13.95 5.53 29.35
C PRO A 651 -13.44 5.01 28.01
N VAL A 652 -13.72 3.74 27.70
CA VAL A 652 -13.38 3.10 26.44
C VAL A 652 -14.67 2.73 25.67
N PRO A 653 -14.83 3.21 24.42
CA PRO A 653 -13.96 4.15 23.70
C PRO A 653 -14.06 5.58 24.25
N ASP A 654 -12.98 6.35 24.05
CA ASP A 654 -13.03 7.80 24.15
C ASP A 654 -13.91 8.42 23.03
N GLY A 655 -14.15 9.72 23.08
CA GLY A 655 -15.04 10.38 22.12
C GLY A 655 -14.54 10.28 20.66
N ASN A 656 -13.22 10.36 20.46
CA ASN A 656 -12.61 10.26 19.13
C ASN A 656 -12.81 8.86 18.51
N MET A 657 -12.51 7.81 19.28
CA MET A 657 -12.67 6.43 18.83
C MET A 657 -14.15 6.03 18.71
N GLU A 658 -15.04 6.59 19.52
CA GLU A 658 -16.48 6.39 19.38
C GLU A 658 -17.02 6.96 18.05
N LEU A 659 -16.64 8.18 17.69
CA LEU A 659 -16.97 8.78 16.40
C LEU A 659 -16.42 7.94 15.23
N PHE A 660 -15.20 7.43 15.37
CA PHE A 660 -14.60 6.54 14.38
C PHE A 660 -15.39 5.23 14.21
N ILE A 661 -15.84 4.62 15.31
CA ILE A 661 -16.69 3.42 15.28
C ILE A 661 -17.99 3.72 14.55
N TYR A 662 -18.70 4.80 14.89
CA TYR A 662 -19.98 5.12 14.26
C TYR A 662 -19.85 5.35 12.75
N GLN A 663 -18.84 6.11 12.30
CA GLN A 663 -18.60 6.30 10.87
C GLN A 663 -18.22 4.99 10.16
N THR A 664 -17.41 4.14 10.81
CA THR A 664 -17.06 2.81 10.28
C THR A 664 -18.31 1.94 10.10
N LEU A 665 -19.21 1.94 11.10
CA LEU A 665 -20.49 1.24 11.00
C LEU A 665 -21.33 1.80 9.84
N ILE A 666 -21.48 3.12 9.73
CA ILE A 666 -22.23 3.74 8.62
C ILE A 666 -21.70 3.32 7.25
N GLY A 667 -20.38 3.38 7.07
CA GLY A 667 -19.76 3.04 5.79
C GLY A 667 -19.83 1.56 5.45
N ALA A 668 -19.50 0.68 6.40
CA ALA A 668 -19.27 -0.74 6.13
C ALA A 668 -20.40 -1.68 6.53
N TRP A 669 -21.52 -1.17 7.06
CA TRP A 669 -22.67 -2.01 7.44
C TRP A 669 -23.18 -2.83 6.24
N PRO A 670 -23.41 -4.14 6.40
CA PRO A 670 -23.89 -4.99 5.31
C PRO A 670 -25.27 -4.58 4.78
N LEU A 671 -25.50 -4.82 3.48
CA LEU A 671 -26.82 -4.63 2.86
C LEU A 671 -27.73 -5.83 3.07
N LEU A 672 -27.14 -7.02 3.23
CA LEU A 672 -27.82 -8.29 3.38
C LEU A 672 -27.69 -8.76 4.84
N GLU A 673 -28.78 -9.26 5.42
CA GLU A 673 -28.81 -9.62 6.85
C GLU A 673 -27.89 -10.82 7.16
N GLU A 674 -27.74 -11.75 6.22
CA GLU A 674 -26.88 -12.92 6.31
C GLU A 674 -25.39 -12.59 6.41
N GLU A 675 -24.98 -11.37 6.00
CA GLU A 675 -23.59 -10.92 6.05
C GLU A 675 -23.20 -10.31 7.41
N ILE A 676 -24.18 -10.01 8.28
CA ILE A 676 -23.97 -9.36 9.57
C ILE A 676 -23.04 -10.15 10.51
N PRO A 677 -23.17 -11.49 10.66
CA PRO A 677 -22.26 -12.26 11.51
C PRO A 677 -20.79 -12.15 11.08
N ALA A 678 -20.51 -12.30 9.78
CA ALA A 678 -19.16 -12.16 9.24
C ALA A 678 -18.62 -10.72 9.39
N PHE A 679 -19.49 -9.71 9.22
CA PHE A 679 -19.13 -8.32 9.46
C PHE A 679 -18.71 -8.04 10.90
N LYS A 680 -19.40 -8.62 11.91
CA LYS A 680 -19.02 -8.44 13.31
C LYS A 680 -17.59 -8.91 13.58
N GLU A 681 -17.18 -10.05 13.03
CA GLU A 681 -15.80 -10.55 13.18
C GLU A 681 -14.77 -9.66 12.46
N ARG A 682 -15.09 -9.18 11.25
CA ARG A 682 -14.25 -8.21 10.53
C ARG A 682 -14.07 -6.92 11.33
N LEU A 683 -15.14 -6.41 11.94
CA LEU A 683 -15.13 -5.21 12.76
C LEU A 683 -14.21 -5.36 13.99
N ARG A 684 -14.20 -6.52 14.66
CA ARG A 684 -13.30 -6.77 15.81
C ARG A 684 -11.84 -6.55 15.43
N ALA A 685 -11.40 -7.22 14.35
CA ALA A 685 -10.03 -7.14 13.88
C ALA A 685 -9.66 -5.72 13.43
N TYR A 686 -10.58 -5.06 12.74
CA TYR A 686 -10.39 -3.69 12.27
C TYR A 686 -10.22 -2.69 13.40
N LEU A 687 -11.03 -2.75 14.47
CA LEU A 687 -10.94 -1.80 15.58
C LEU A 687 -9.63 -1.93 16.35
N VAL A 688 -9.15 -3.15 16.56
CA VAL A 688 -7.83 -3.37 17.19
C VAL A 688 -6.72 -2.80 16.30
N LYS A 689 -6.76 -3.06 14.99
CA LYS A 689 -5.80 -2.48 14.05
C LYS A 689 -5.84 -0.96 14.08
N ALA A 690 -7.02 -0.34 13.91
CA ALA A 690 -7.18 1.11 13.91
C ALA A 690 -6.67 1.76 15.21
N ALA A 691 -6.94 1.14 16.37
CA ALA A 691 -6.45 1.62 17.65
C ALA A 691 -4.92 1.53 17.78
N ARG A 692 -4.31 0.44 17.29
CA ARG A 692 -2.85 0.27 17.27
C ARG A 692 -2.17 1.21 16.28
N GLU A 693 -2.80 1.50 15.15
CA GLU A 693 -2.30 2.49 14.18
C GLU A 693 -2.37 3.92 14.76
N ALA A 694 -3.42 4.26 15.51
CA ALA A 694 -3.51 5.57 16.15
C ALA A 694 -2.41 5.84 17.18
N LYS A 695 -1.83 4.80 17.81
CA LYS A 695 -0.70 4.89 18.77
C LYS A 695 -0.97 5.80 19.98
N THR A 696 -2.24 6.10 20.29
CA THR A 696 -2.64 6.98 21.41
C THR A 696 -2.83 6.21 22.73
N ARG A 697 -3.35 4.99 22.67
CA ARG A 697 -3.68 4.15 23.84
C ARG A 697 -3.06 2.76 23.81
N THR A 698 -2.92 2.21 22.62
CA THR A 698 -2.30 0.91 22.33
C THR A 698 -1.45 1.05 21.07
N SER A 699 -0.49 0.15 20.87
CA SER A 699 0.35 0.12 19.67
C SER A 699 0.77 -1.31 19.35
N TRP A 700 1.35 -1.52 18.17
CA TRP A 700 1.96 -2.81 17.83
C TRP A 700 3.16 -3.17 18.72
N LEU A 701 3.88 -2.17 19.24
CA LEU A 701 5.07 -2.37 20.08
C LEU A 701 4.73 -2.69 21.54
N ASP A 702 3.68 -2.05 22.04
CA ASP A 702 3.20 -2.18 23.41
C ASP A 702 1.65 -2.26 23.42
N PRO A 703 1.08 -3.46 23.18
CA PRO A 703 -0.37 -3.64 23.15
C PRO A 703 -1.01 -3.50 24.53
N ASP A 704 -2.03 -2.64 24.66
CA ASP A 704 -2.90 -2.57 25.83
C ASP A 704 -4.11 -3.49 25.63
N ASN A 705 -3.94 -4.77 26.00
CA ASN A 705 -4.97 -5.80 25.83
C ASN A 705 -6.27 -5.49 26.59
N ALA A 706 -6.21 -4.76 27.71
CA ALA A 706 -7.40 -4.39 28.47
C ALA A 706 -8.23 -3.33 27.73
N TYR A 707 -7.56 -2.30 27.19
CA TYR A 707 -8.17 -1.31 26.32
C TYR A 707 -8.75 -1.95 25.04
N GLU A 708 -7.97 -2.81 24.36
CA GLU A 708 -8.41 -3.46 23.12
C GLU A 708 -9.65 -4.33 23.31
N LYS A 709 -9.68 -5.10 24.41
CA LYS A 709 -10.85 -5.92 24.76
C LYS A 709 -12.08 -5.04 25.03
N ALA A 710 -11.93 -3.98 25.84
CA ALA A 710 -13.01 -3.07 26.16
C ALA A 710 -13.57 -2.36 24.91
N LEU A 711 -12.70 -1.97 23.98
CA LEU A 711 -13.08 -1.36 22.71
C LEU A 711 -13.95 -2.29 21.86
N VAL A 712 -13.53 -3.55 21.73
CA VAL A 712 -14.29 -4.58 21.00
C VAL A 712 -15.61 -4.91 21.69
N GLU A 713 -15.61 -5.02 23.01
CA GLU A 713 -16.81 -5.30 23.81
C GLU A 713 -17.87 -4.19 23.66
N PHE A 714 -17.45 -2.93 23.71
CA PHE A 714 -18.32 -1.79 23.43
C PHE A 714 -18.93 -1.89 22.02
N ALA A 715 -18.10 -2.07 20.99
CA ALA A 715 -18.56 -2.09 19.61
C ALA A 715 -19.56 -3.22 19.32
N LEU A 716 -19.44 -4.35 20.00
CA LEU A 716 -20.36 -5.48 19.80
C LEU A 716 -21.62 -5.36 20.64
N SER A 717 -21.52 -4.86 21.87
CA SER A 717 -22.67 -4.68 22.75
C SER A 717 -23.67 -3.66 22.20
N ILE A 718 -23.22 -2.65 21.45
CA ILE A 718 -24.13 -1.72 20.75
C ILE A 718 -24.82 -2.38 19.55
N LEU A 719 -24.32 -3.51 19.05
CA LEU A 719 -24.87 -4.27 17.93
C LEU A 719 -25.65 -5.54 18.34
N THR A 720 -25.85 -5.76 19.64
CA THR A 720 -26.65 -6.88 20.13
C THR A 720 -28.15 -6.53 20.08
N PRO A 721 -28.99 -7.33 19.40
CA PRO A 721 -30.43 -7.08 19.35
C PRO A 721 -31.08 -7.44 20.69
N GLU A 722 -31.30 -6.43 21.54
CA GLU A 722 -31.93 -6.53 22.85
C GLU A 722 -33.05 -5.49 22.98
N PRO A 723 -34.13 -5.74 23.74
CA PRO A 723 -35.24 -4.79 23.91
C PRO A 723 -34.80 -3.41 24.40
N GLU A 724 -33.77 -3.36 25.25
CA GLU A 724 -33.20 -2.14 25.83
C GLU A 724 -32.24 -1.43 24.88
N ASN A 725 -31.78 -2.09 23.80
CA ASN A 725 -30.85 -1.51 22.83
C ASN A 725 -31.55 -0.54 21.87
N ARG A 726 -31.66 0.71 22.30
CA ARG A 726 -32.23 1.80 21.51
C ARG A 726 -31.35 2.23 20.33
N PHE A 727 -30.04 1.95 20.38
CA PHE A 727 -29.10 2.33 19.33
C PHE A 727 -29.36 1.57 18.02
N LEU A 728 -29.41 0.24 18.06
CA LEU A 728 -29.39 -0.56 16.83
C LEU A 728 -30.58 -0.27 15.90
N PRO A 729 -31.85 -0.23 16.34
CA PRO A 729 -32.98 0.09 15.47
C PRO A 729 -32.92 1.52 14.91
N ASP A 730 -32.39 2.46 15.69
CA ASP A 730 -32.25 3.86 15.32
C ASP A 730 -31.13 4.05 14.28
N PHE A 731 -29.98 3.40 14.51
CA PHE A 731 -28.86 3.29 13.60
C PHE A 731 -29.28 2.67 12.26
N LEU A 732 -29.98 1.53 12.27
CA LEU A 732 -30.38 0.83 11.04
C LEU A 732 -31.29 1.67 10.13
N ARG A 733 -32.19 2.47 10.70
CA ARG A 733 -33.02 3.40 9.91
C ARG A 733 -32.17 4.45 9.21
N PHE A 734 -31.30 5.12 9.96
CA PHE A 734 -30.40 6.13 9.41
C PHE A 734 -29.39 5.54 8.40
N GLN A 735 -28.83 4.38 8.70
CA GLN A 735 -27.89 3.68 7.82
C GLN A 735 -28.53 3.33 6.47
N LYS A 736 -29.80 2.92 6.42
CA LYS A 736 -30.51 2.65 5.16
C LYS A 736 -30.62 3.88 4.26
N VAL A 737 -30.86 5.06 4.84
CA VAL A 737 -30.86 6.34 4.11
C VAL A 737 -29.47 6.61 3.53
N VAL A 738 -28.43 6.51 4.36
CA VAL A 738 -27.04 6.71 3.94
C VAL A 738 -26.62 5.69 2.87
N ALA A 739 -27.03 4.43 3.01
CA ALA A 739 -26.72 3.37 2.06
C ALA A 739 -27.33 3.64 0.69
N PHE A 740 -28.57 4.13 0.64
CA PHE A 740 -29.24 4.49 -0.61
C PHE A 740 -28.49 5.60 -1.36
N TYR A 741 -28.20 6.72 -0.70
CA TYR A 741 -27.44 7.81 -1.34
C TYR A 741 -25.98 7.46 -1.61
N GLY A 742 -25.37 6.63 -0.76
CA GLY A 742 -24.04 6.08 -0.98
C GLY A 742 -23.96 5.20 -2.22
N ALA A 743 -25.00 4.43 -2.53
CA ALA A 743 -25.08 3.65 -3.76
C ALA A 743 -25.11 4.57 -5.00
N TRP A 744 -25.82 5.69 -4.95
CA TRP A 744 -25.83 6.68 -6.05
C TRP A 744 -24.47 7.36 -6.22
N ASN A 745 -23.85 7.78 -5.12
CA ASN A 745 -22.49 8.34 -5.15
C ASN A 745 -21.50 7.33 -5.75
N SER A 746 -21.65 6.03 -5.44
CA SER A 746 -20.83 4.97 -6.03
C SER A 746 -21.08 4.78 -7.54
N LEU A 747 -22.34 4.78 -7.99
CA LEU A 747 -22.65 4.70 -9.43
C LEU A 747 -22.08 5.89 -10.21
N ALA A 748 -22.25 7.11 -9.68
CA ALA A 748 -21.64 8.31 -10.23
C ALA A 748 -20.11 8.20 -10.30
N GLN A 749 -19.48 7.75 -9.21
CA GLN A 749 -18.04 7.54 -9.12
C GLN A 749 -17.53 6.53 -10.16
N VAL A 750 -18.19 5.39 -10.34
CA VAL A 750 -17.80 4.38 -11.35
C VAL A 750 -17.89 4.94 -12.75
N LEU A 751 -18.97 5.66 -13.09
CA LEU A 751 -19.11 6.24 -14.42
C LEU A 751 -18.02 7.29 -14.68
N LEU A 752 -17.75 8.18 -13.71
CA LEU A 752 -16.67 9.16 -13.80
C LEU A 752 -15.30 8.49 -13.94
N LYS A 753 -15.02 7.43 -13.17
CA LYS A 753 -13.79 6.64 -13.26
C LYS A 753 -13.57 6.10 -14.68
N ILE A 754 -14.59 5.48 -15.25
CA ILE A 754 -14.52 4.85 -16.58
C ILE A 754 -14.37 5.89 -17.69
N THR A 755 -15.03 7.05 -17.59
CA THR A 755 -15.15 7.98 -18.73
C THR A 755 -14.17 9.16 -18.71
N SER A 756 -13.52 9.41 -17.56
CA SER A 756 -12.46 10.43 -17.44
C SER A 756 -11.21 10.05 -18.26
N PRO A 757 -10.32 11.02 -18.57
CA PRO A 757 -8.98 10.76 -19.10
C PRO A 757 -8.17 9.86 -18.14
N GLY A 758 -7.24 9.06 -18.66
CA GLY A 758 -6.56 8.00 -17.90
C GLY A 758 -7.20 6.61 -18.11
N VAL A 759 -6.63 5.60 -17.48
CA VAL A 759 -7.02 4.18 -17.58
C VAL A 759 -7.79 3.78 -16.31
N PRO A 760 -9.10 3.47 -16.36
CA PRO A 760 -9.84 3.03 -15.19
C PRO A 760 -9.29 1.71 -14.62
N ASP A 761 -9.00 1.72 -13.33
CA ASP A 761 -8.54 0.55 -12.58
C ASP A 761 -9.66 0.02 -11.66
N PHE A 762 -9.77 -1.31 -11.60
CA PHE A 762 -10.73 -2.02 -10.78
C PHE A 762 -10.01 -2.98 -9.86
N TYR A 763 -10.21 -2.82 -8.55
CA TYR A 763 -9.78 -3.82 -7.59
C TYR A 763 -10.75 -5.00 -7.56
N GLN A 764 -10.24 -6.21 -7.36
CA GLN A 764 -11.06 -7.43 -7.40
C GLN A 764 -12.35 -7.33 -6.59
N GLY A 765 -13.49 -7.57 -7.27
CA GLY A 765 -14.84 -7.56 -6.71
C GLY A 765 -15.50 -6.19 -6.56
N THR A 766 -14.89 -5.11 -7.03
CA THR A 766 -15.47 -3.74 -6.94
C THR A 766 -16.50 -3.39 -8.02
N GLU A 767 -16.70 -4.27 -9.01
CA GLU A 767 -17.81 -4.22 -9.96
C GLU A 767 -19.17 -4.49 -9.29
N LEU A 768 -19.16 -5.07 -8.09
CA LEU A 768 -20.30 -5.15 -7.17
C LEU A 768 -20.05 -4.22 -5.96
N TRP A 769 -21.03 -4.16 -5.05
CA TRP A 769 -20.83 -3.48 -3.77
C TRP A 769 -19.70 -4.13 -2.98
N ASN A 770 -18.68 -3.35 -2.64
CA ASN A 770 -17.54 -3.79 -1.86
C ASN A 770 -17.42 -2.92 -0.62
N PHE A 771 -17.75 -3.47 0.56
CA PHE A 771 -17.68 -2.78 1.84
C PHE A 771 -16.44 -3.19 2.66
N SER A 772 -15.28 -3.29 2.02
CA SER A 772 -14.04 -3.68 2.69
C SER A 772 -13.39 -2.52 3.46
N LEU A 773 -12.78 -2.86 4.58
CA LEU A 773 -11.93 -2.00 5.40
C LEU A 773 -10.45 -2.25 5.06
N VAL A 774 -9.53 -1.65 5.81
CA VAL A 774 -8.08 -1.76 5.55
C VAL A 774 -7.61 -3.23 5.59
N ASP A 775 -6.53 -3.52 4.85
CA ASP A 775 -5.77 -4.77 4.91
C ASP A 775 -5.69 -5.34 6.35
N PRO A 776 -5.98 -6.64 6.59
CA PRO A 776 -6.28 -7.69 5.62
C PRO A 776 -7.74 -7.78 5.15
N ASP A 777 -8.64 -6.88 5.59
CA ASP A 777 -10.06 -6.99 5.23
C ASP A 777 -10.33 -6.78 3.73
N ASN A 778 -9.56 -5.92 3.07
CA ASN A 778 -9.60 -5.73 1.61
C ASN A 778 -8.88 -6.84 0.83
N ARG A 779 -8.30 -7.85 1.48
CA ARG A 779 -7.63 -9.00 0.83
C ARG A 779 -8.44 -10.29 0.89
N ARG A 780 -9.71 -10.22 1.33
CA ARG A 780 -10.63 -11.35 1.35
C ARG A 780 -10.82 -11.95 -0.07
N PRO A 781 -11.07 -13.26 -0.17
CA PRO A 781 -11.27 -13.92 -1.46
C PRO A 781 -12.52 -13.40 -2.17
N VAL A 782 -12.51 -13.45 -3.50
CA VAL A 782 -13.60 -13.00 -4.37
C VAL A 782 -14.25 -14.19 -5.05
N ASP A 783 -15.59 -14.28 -4.99
CA ASP A 783 -16.36 -15.33 -5.67
C ASP A 783 -16.65 -14.96 -7.14
N PHE A 784 -15.64 -15.14 -7.99
CA PHE A 784 -15.74 -14.91 -9.43
C PHE A 784 -16.77 -15.81 -10.12
N LYS A 785 -17.04 -17.01 -9.58
CA LYS A 785 -18.04 -17.92 -10.16
C LYS A 785 -19.45 -17.34 -10.05
N THR A 786 -19.77 -16.71 -8.91
CA THR A 786 -21.04 -16.00 -8.74
C THR A 786 -21.10 -14.75 -9.61
N GLN A 787 -20.04 -13.95 -9.66
CA GLN A 787 -19.98 -12.75 -10.51
C GLN A 787 -20.16 -13.07 -12.00
N ALA A 788 -19.53 -14.13 -12.50
CA ALA A 788 -19.68 -14.59 -13.88
C ALA A 788 -21.12 -15.02 -14.20
N ARG A 789 -21.78 -15.74 -13.27
CA ARG A 789 -23.20 -16.12 -13.41
C ARG A 789 -24.12 -14.90 -13.43
N LEU A 790 -23.87 -13.91 -12.56
CA LEU A 790 -24.65 -12.67 -12.53
C LEU A 790 -24.50 -11.89 -13.83
N LEU A 791 -23.28 -11.69 -14.32
CA LEU A 791 -23.03 -10.98 -15.58
C LEU A 791 -23.69 -11.70 -16.76
N LYS A 792 -23.60 -13.03 -16.83
CA LYS A 792 -24.28 -13.82 -17.87
C LYS A 792 -25.79 -13.59 -17.83
N ARG A 793 -26.41 -13.65 -16.65
CA ARG A 793 -27.85 -13.38 -16.47
C ARG A 793 -28.24 -11.97 -16.90
N LEU A 794 -27.45 -10.96 -16.54
CA LEU A 794 -27.69 -9.58 -16.95
C LEU A 794 -27.71 -9.43 -18.47
N LYS A 795 -26.77 -10.07 -19.17
CA LYS A 795 -26.73 -10.05 -20.64
C LYS A 795 -27.93 -10.78 -21.24
N GLU A 796 -28.36 -11.91 -20.67
CA GLU A 796 -29.57 -12.61 -21.10
C GLU A 796 -30.85 -11.80 -20.86
N GLU A 797 -30.99 -11.14 -19.71
CA GLU A 797 -32.13 -10.29 -19.37
C GLU A 797 -32.17 -9.03 -20.24
N GLU A 798 -31.02 -8.46 -20.58
CA GLU A 798 -30.92 -7.29 -21.45
C GLU A 798 -31.49 -7.58 -22.85
N THR A 799 -31.26 -8.78 -23.40
CA THR A 799 -31.83 -9.18 -24.70
C THR A 799 -33.37 -9.26 -24.71
N LYS A 800 -34.00 -9.39 -23.54
CA LYS A 800 -35.46 -9.45 -23.38
C LYS A 800 -36.09 -8.06 -23.25
N GLY A 801 -35.30 -7.02 -22.96
CA GLY A 801 -35.76 -5.64 -22.83
C GLY A 801 -34.95 -4.84 -21.81
N GLN A 802 -34.17 -3.88 -22.29
CA GLN A 802 -33.26 -3.07 -21.49
C GLN A 802 -33.97 -2.23 -20.42
N GLN A 803 -35.11 -1.60 -20.74
CA GLN A 803 -35.88 -0.78 -19.79
C GLN A 803 -36.46 -1.58 -18.62
N ALA A 804 -36.99 -2.78 -18.91
CA ALA A 804 -37.52 -3.67 -17.88
C ALA A 804 -36.42 -4.17 -16.95
N LEU A 805 -35.24 -4.52 -17.51
CA LEU A 805 -34.06 -4.86 -16.73
C LEU A 805 -33.65 -3.72 -15.81
N VAL A 806 -33.46 -2.51 -16.35
CA VAL A 806 -33.06 -1.33 -15.56
C VAL A 806 -34.01 -1.08 -14.38
N THR A 807 -35.33 -1.16 -14.62
CA THR A 807 -36.33 -1.01 -13.56
C THR A 807 -36.15 -2.06 -12.46
N ASN A 808 -35.91 -3.32 -12.83
CA ASN A 808 -35.65 -4.40 -11.87
C ASN A 808 -34.38 -4.15 -11.05
N LEU A 809 -33.30 -3.69 -11.70
CA LEU A 809 -32.01 -3.42 -11.07
C LEU A 809 -32.11 -2.27 -10.05
N LEU A 810 -32.85 -1.21 -10.37
CA LEU A 810 -33.05 -0.09 -9.45
C LEU A 810 -33.96 -0.44 -8.28
N THR A 811 -34.94 -1.33 -8.51
CA THR A 811 -35.81 -1.85 -7.45
C THR A 811 -35.02 -2.71 -6.45
N HIS A 812 -34.05 -3.49 -6.93
CA HIS A 812 -33.25 -4.43 -6.13
C HIS A 812 -31.78 -4.01 -6.02
N TRP A 813 -31.53 -2.70 -5.96
CA TRP A 813 -30.16 -2.14 -6.02
C TRP A 813 -29.21 -2.74 -4.96
N GLN A 814 -29.74 -3.22 -3.83
CA GLN A 814 -28.98 -3.78 -2.72
C GLN A 814 -28.14 -5.00 -3.10
N ASP A 815 -28.54 -5.75 -4.14
CA ASP A 815 -27.81 -6.95 -4.59
C ASP A 815 -26.57 -6.65 -5.47
N GLY A 816 -26.33 -5.37 -5.79
CA GLY A 816 -25.14 -4.91 -6.52
C GLY A 816 -25.21 -5.09 -8.03
N ARG A 817 -26.24 -5.76 -8.58
CA ARG A 817 -26.35 -5.99 -10.02
C ARG A 817 -26.45 -4.68 -10.82
N VAL A 818 -26.98 -3.61 -10.23
CA VAL A 818 -27.00 -2.26 -10.85
C VAL A 818 -25.59 -1.70 -11.09
N LYS A 819 -24.65 -1.91 -10.16
CA LYS A 819 -23.25 -1.49 -10.29
C LYS A 819 -22.52 -2.34 -11.32
N LEU A 820 -22.78 -3.65 -11.33
CA LEU A 820 -22.23 -4.59 -12.31
C LEU A 820 -22.71 -4.24 -13.73
N TYR A 821 -24.00 -3.95 -13.89
CA TYR A 821 -24.59 -3.51 -15.16
C TYR A 821 -23.94 -2.22 -15.67
N LEU A 822 -23.86 -1.18 -14.82
CA LEU A 822 -23.21 0.09 -15.18
C LEU A 822 -21.76 -0.12 -15.61
N THR A 823 -21.00 -0.93 -14.85
CA THR A 823 -19.59 -1.23 -15.13
C THR A 823 -19.45 -1.93 -16.47
N TYR A 824 -20.22 -3.01 -16.69
CA TYR A 824 -20.24 -3.76 -17.94
C TYR A 824 -20.54 -2.86 -19.15
N LYS A 825 -21.65 -2.11 -19.12
CA LYS A 825 -22.07 -1.27 -20.25
C LYS A 825 -21.05 -0.19 -20.56
N SER A 826 -20.53 0.48 -19.53
CA SER A 826 -19.60 1.60 -19.69
C SER A 826 -18.21 1.14 -20.16
N LEU A 827 -17.73 -0.02 -19.68
CA LEU A 827 -16.45 -0.58 -20.14
C LEU A 827 -16.53 -1.07 -21.58
N HIS A 828 -17.62 -1.73 -21.99
CA HIS A 828 -17.82 -2.10 -23.40
C HIS A 828 -17.87 -0.85 -24.28
N PHE A 829 -18.65 0.17 -23.88
CA PHE A 829 -18.69 1.43 -24.62
C PHE A 829 -17.31 2.07 -24.77
N ARG A 830 -16.52 2.11 -23.68
CA ARG A 830 -15.15 2.63 -23.69
C ARG A 830 -14.22 1.84 -24.61
N ARG A 831 -14.31 0.52 -24.58
CA ARG A 831 -13.49 -0.37 -25.41
C ARG A 831 -13.82 -0.18 -26.90
N ASP A 832 -15.11 -0.13 -27.23
CA ASP A 832 -15.58 -0.01 -28.60
C ASP A 832 -15.32 1.39 -29.18
N HIS A 833 -15.16 2.41 -28.32
CA HIS A 833 -14.80 3.79 -28.67
C HIS A 833 -13.41 4.18 -28.16
N ARG A 834 -12.45 3.25 -28.18
CA ARG A 834 -11.11 3.40 -27.58
C ARG A 834 -10.44 4.74 -27.90
N GLU A 835 -10.43 5.17 -29.16
CA GLU A 835 -9.76 6.41 -29.59
C GLU A 835 -10.37 7.65 -28.93
N MET A 836 -11.70 7.68 -28.74
CA MET A 836 -12.38 8.76 -28.02
C MET A 836 -11.90 8.90 -26.58
N PHE A 837 -11.66 7.78 -25.90
CA PHE A 837 -11.30 7.79 -24.49
C PHE A 837 -9.79 7.91 -24.24
N VAL A 838 -8.97 7.41 -25.16
CA VAL A 838 -7.50 7.42 -25.05
C VAL A 838 -6.90 8.73 -25.59
N THR A 839 -7.42 9.26 -26.70
CA THR A 839 -6.89 10.47 -27.37
C THR A 839 -7.91 11.57 -27.58
N GLY A 840 -9.21 11.26 -27.57
CA GLY A 840 -10.28 12.24 -27.79
C GLY A 840 -10.38 13.29 -26.69
N GLU A 841 -10.85 14.47 -27.08
CA GLU A 841 -10.92 15.69 -26.27
C GLU A 841 -11.76 15.49 -25.00
N TYR A 842 -11.39 16.19 -23.92
CA TYR A 842 -12.20 16.29 -22.70
C TYR A 842 -12.81 17.70 -22.61
N ILE A 843 -14.13 17.78 -22.77
CA ILE A 843 -14.87 19.04 -22.83
C ILE A 843 -15.76 19.16 -21.58
N PRO A 844 -15.44 20.02 -20.60
CA PRO A 844 -16.36 20.33 -19.51
C PRO A 844 -17.66 20.91 -20.06
N VAL A 845 -18.80 20.42 -19.57
CA VAL A 845 -20.10 20.85 -20.09
C VAL A 845 -20.81 21.70 -19.05
N ALA A 846 -21.34 22.85 -19.48
CA ALA A 846 -22.02 23.78 -18.60
C ALA A 846 -23.40 23.25 -18.19
N VAL A 847 -23.73 23.41 -16.91
CA VAL A 847 -25.05 23.10 -16.34
C VAL A 847 -25.72 24.41 -15.93
N THR A 848 -26.99 24.57 -16.30
CA THR A 848 -27.79 25.76 -15.99
C THR A 848 -29.02 25.39 -15.17
N GLY A 849 -29.61 26.37 -14.48
CA GLY A 849 -30.76 26.16 -13.58
C GLY A 849 -30.36 26.10 -12.11
N SER A 850 -31.38 26.12 -11.25
CA SER A 850 -31.28 26.22 -9.80
C SER A 850 -30.53 25.06 -9.14
N ARG A 851 -30.48 23.87 -9.77
CA ARG A 851 -29.82 22.67 -9.22
C ARG A 851 -28.46 22.36 -9.84
N SER A 852 -27.88 23.28 -10.61
CA SER A 852 -26.60 23.10 -11.31
C SER A 852 -25.43 22.63 -10.42
N ARG A 853 -25.38 23.03 -9.14
CA ARG A 853 -24.33 22.58 -8.21
C ARG A 853 -24.35 21.07 -7.89
N HIS A 854 -25.48 20.41 -8.14
CA HIS A 854 -25.71 18.99 -7.84
C HIS A 854 -25.36 18.07 -9.02
N VAL A 855 -24.60 18.57 -9.99
CA VAL A 855 -24.36 17.88 -11.26
C VAL A 855 -22.91 18.09 -11.69
N CYS A 856 -22.27 17.02 -12.15
CA CYS A 856 -21.00 17.07 -12.86
C CYS A 856 -21.24 16.49 -14.27
N ALA A 857 -20.88 17.24 -15.31
CA ALA A 857 -21.08 16.83 -16.69
C ALA A 857 -19.88 17.19 -17.58
N PHE A 858 -19.54 16.29 -18.49
CA PHE A 858 -18.53 16.54 -19.51
C PHE A 858 -18.79 15.69 -20.75
N ALA A 859 -18.19 16.08 -21.87
CA ALA A 859 -18.21 15.30 -23.10
C ALA A 859 -16.80 14.79 -23.45
N ARG A 860 -16.77 13.62 -24.10
CA ARG A 860 -15.62 13.11 -24.84
C ARG A 860 -15.93 13.19 -26.33
N HIS A 861 -14.98 13.68 -27.12
CA HIS A 861 -15.18 13.90 -28.55
C HIS A 861 -13.97 13.42 -29.37
N PHE A 862 -14.24 12.64 -30.42
CA PHE A 862 -13.22 12.23 -31.40
C PHE A 862 -13.85 11.85 -32.74
N GLY A 863 -13.40 12.48 -33.83
CA GLY A 863 -13.78 12.12 -35.19
C GLY A 863 -15.30 12.17 -35.46
N GLY A 864 -16.00 13.20 -34.96
CA GLY A 864 -17.44 13.37 -35.11
C GLY A 864 -18.30 12.53 -34.15
N LYS A 865 -17.68 11.66 -33.35
CA LYS A 865 -18.35 10.87 -32.32
C LYS A 865 -18.29 11.55 -30.97
N TRP A 866 -19.39 11.50 -30.24
CA TRP A 866 -19.57 12.15 -28.95
C TRP A 866 -20.01 11.16 -27.88
N ALA A 867 -19.48 11.34 -26.67
CA ALA A 867 -20.01 10.72 -25.46
C ALA A 867 -20.25 11.79 -24.40
N LEU A 868 -21.51 12.02 -24.03
CA LEU A 868 -21.90 12.94 -22.97
C LEU A 868 -22.11 12.16 -21.67
N VAL A 869 -21.40 12.59 -20.62
CA VAL A 869 -21.41 11.97 -19.29
C VAL A 869 -22.08 12.94 -18.33
N ILE A 870 -23.10 12.48 -17.62
CA ILE A 870 -23.85 13.29 -16.66
C ILE A 870 -24.04 12.48 -15.39
N VAL A 871 -23.54 13.00 -14.27
CA VAL A 871 -23.72 12.37 -12.96
C VAL A 871 -24.25 13.38 -11.94
N PRO A 872 -25.21 12.99 -11.09
CA PRO A 872 -25.59 13.80 -9.95
C PRO A 872 -24.55 13.69 -8.83
N ARG A 873 -24.53 14.71 -7.97
CA ARG A 873 -23.73 14.77 -6.75
C ARG A 873 -24.50 15.51 -5.66
N LEU A 874 -24.19 15.20 -4.41
CA LEU A 874 -24.80 15.84 -3.24
C LEU A 874 -26.34 15.71 -3.22
N LEU A 875 -26.85 14.51 -3.48
CA LEU A 875 -28.28 14.26 -3.64
C LEU A 875 -29.07 14.22 -2.35
N ALA A 876 -28.50 13.72 -1.25
CA ALA A 876 -29.16 13.77 0.05
C ALA A 876 -29.40 15.23 0.47
N ARG A 877 -28.45 16.12 0.16
CA ARG A 877 -28.61 17.57 0.38
C ARG A 877 -29.70 18.18 -0.52
N LEU A 878 -29.78 17.75 -1.78
CA LEU A 878 -30.81 18.22 -2.71
C LEU A 878 -32.22 17.83 -2.25
N LEU A 879 -32.35 16.65 -1.66
CA LEU A 879 -33.63 16.03 -1.29
C LEU A 879 -33.99 16.14 0.20
N ALA A 880 -33.12 16.78 1.00
CA ALA A 880 -33.32 17.00 2.43
C ALA A 880 -34.64 17.75 2.68
N GLY A 881 -35.46 17.26 3.61
CA GLY A 881 -36.77 17.83 3.94
C GLY A 881 -37.90 17.54 2.94
N GLN A 882 -37.60 17.11 1.71
CA GLN A 882 -38.61 16.69 0.71
C GLN A 882 -38.85 15.18 0.70
N VAL A 883 -37.78 14.39 0.83
CA VAL A 883 -37.82 12.91 0.71
C VAL A 883 -37.13 12.21 1.88
N ILE A 884 -36.32 12.92 2.66
CA ILE A 884 -35.74 12.42 3.93
C ILE A 884 -36.58 13.01 5.07
N PRO A 885 -37.53 12.26 5.66
CA PRO A 885 -38.27 12.77 6.80
C PRO A 885 -37.39 12.74 8.06
N THR A 886 -37.75 13.53 9.07
CA THR A 886 -37.02 13.63 10.35
C THR A 886 -36.87 12.30 11.09
N ASP A 887 -37.72 11.31 10.78
CA ASP A 887 -37.66 9.95 11.34
C ASP A 887 -36.63 9.04 10.65
N GLY A 888 -36.09 9.42 9.48
CA GLY A 888 -34.97 8.78 8.81
C GLY A 888 -35.34 7.54 7.99
N MET A 889 -36.49 7.53 7.31
CA MET A 889 -36.85 6.46 6.37
C MET A 889 -36.19 6.68 4.98
N PRO A 890 -35.73 5.62 4.30
CA PRO A 890 -35.19 5.74 2.94
C PRO A 890 -36.28 6.17 1.95
N PRO A 891 -35.91 6.75 0.79
CA PRO A 891 -36.85 6.99 -0.30
C PRO A 891 -37.61 5.72 -0.70
N ALA A 892 -38.77 5.89 -1.35
CA ALA A 892 -39.55 4.78 -1.87
C ALA A 892 -38.69 3.90 -2.81
N VAL A 893 -38.97 2.59 -2.82
CA VAL A 893 -38.24 1.64 -3.67
C VAL A 893 -38.35 2.08 -5.14
N GLY A 894 -37.22 2.10 -5.84
CA GLY A 894 -37.15 2.52 -7.25
C GLY A 894 -37.28 4.04 -7.47
N PHE A 895 -37.23 4.87 -6.42
CA PHE A 895 -37.30 6.31 -6.55
C PHE A 895 -36.15 6.87 -7.42
N LEU A 896 -36.52 7.68 -8.41
CA LEU A 896 -35.62 8.52 -9.21
C LEU A 896 -36.13 9.98 -9.16
N PRO A 897 -35.25 10.98 -8.97
CA PRO A 897 -35.66 12.38 -9.02
C PRO A 897 -36.11 12.74 -10.44
N GLY A 898 -37.37 13.15 -10.56
CA GLY A 898 -37.97 13.62 -11.82
C GLY A 898 -38.03 15.14 -11.90
N GLU A 899 -38.98 15.63 -12.70
CA GLU A 899 -39.18 17.07 -12.97
C GLU A 899 -39.38 17.91 -11.71
N THR A 900 -40.03 17.37 -10.68
CA THR A 900 -40.26 18.08 -9.42
C THR A 900 -38.98 18.42 -8.66
N VAL A 901 -37.93 17.60 -8.81
CA VAL A 901 -36.63 17.78 -8.14
C VAL A 901 -35.66 18.54 -9.03
N TRP A 902 -35.52 18.12 -10.28
CA TRP A 902 -34.56 18.73 -11.22
C TRP A 902 -35.03 20.09 -11.74
N GLN A 903 -36.34 20.34 -11.74
CA GLN A 903 -36.94 21.60 -12.16
C GLN A 903 -36.43 22.01 -13.55
N GLU A 904 -36.10 23.28 -13.77
CA GLU A 904 -35.57 23.80 -15.04
C GLU A 904 -34.09 23.47 -15.30
N THR A 905 -33.47 22.60 -14.50
CA THR A 905 -32.02 22.32 -14.61
C THR A 905 -31.70 21.54 -15.88
N ALA A 906 -30.78 22.07 -16.67
CA ALA A 906 -30.45 21.54 -17.99
C ALA A 906 -28.95 21.62 -18.32
N ILE A 907 -28.50 20.66 -19.13
CA ILE A 907 -27.16 20.59 -19.70
C ILE A 907 -27.13 21.39 -20.99
N VAL A 908 -26.15 22.30 -21.13
CA VAL A 908 -25.94 23.07 -22.36
C VAL A 908 -24.96 22.33 -23.25
N LEU A 909 -25.41 21.86 -24.41
CA LEU A 909 -24.58 21.09 -25.33
C LEU A 909 -23.49 21.97 -25.97
N PRO A 910 -22.23 21.51 -26.03
CA PRO A 910 -21.18 22.22 -26.74
C PRO A 910 -21.45 22.18 -28.25
N GLU A 911 -21.21 23.26 -28.99
CA GLU A 911 -21.22 23.20 -30.46
C GLU A 911 -19.90 22.56 -30.97
N PRO A 912 -19.92 21.67 -31.98
CA PRO A 912 -21.04 21.29 -32.86
C PRO A 912 -21.81 20.02 -32.45
N ALA A 913 -21.87 19.64 -31.16
CA ALA A 913 -22.41 18.35 -30.71
C ALA A 913 -23.81 18.02 -31.27
N PRO A 914 -24.17 16.75 -31.44
CA PRO A 914 -25.40 16.37 -32.14
C PRO A 914 -26.68 16.73 -31.36
N SER A 915 -27.80 16.79 -32.08
CA SER A 915 -29.13 17.01 -31.48
C SER A 915 -29.79 15.71 -30.98
N ASN A 916 -29.30 14.56 -31.41
CA ASN A 916 -29.85 13.26 -31.08
C ASN A 916 -28.84 12.46 -30.26
N TRP A 917 -29.29 11.92 -29.13
CA TRP A 917 -28.45 11.22 -28.16
C TRP A 917 -29.07 9.89 -27.76
N HIS A 918 -28.28 8.83 -27.77
CA HIS A 918 -28.70 7.51 -27.35
C HIS A 918 -28.13 7.18 -25.97
N ASN A 919 -28.99 6.92 -24.98
CA ASN A 919 -28.57 6.53 -23.64
C ASN A 919 -28.09 5.07 -23.65
N ILE A 920 -26.79 4.87 -23.47
CA ILE A 920 -26.15 3.55 -23.49
C ILE A 920 -26.68 2.64 -22.37
N LEU A 921 -27.13 3.22 -21.25
CA LEU A 921 -27.58 2.49 -20.06
C LEU A 921 -29.06 2.10 -20.13
N THR A 922 -29.91 2.87 -20.81
CA THR A 922 -31.37 2.63 -20.85
C THR A 922 -31.92 2.28 -22.22
N GLY A 923 -31.17 2.56 -23.29
CA GLY A 923 -31.62 2.44 -24.68
C GLY A 923 -32.55 3.57 -25.14
N GLU A 924 -32.82 4.56 -24.28
CA GLU A 924 -33.66 5.70 -24.62
C GLU A 924 -32.96 6.65 -25.59
N VAL A 925 -33.74 7.22 -26.50
CA VAL A 925 -33.30 8.28 -27.40
C VAL A 925 -33.74 9.63 -26.82
N MET A 926 -32.80 10.57 -26.70
CA MET A 926 -32.99 11.90 -26.15
C MET A 926 -32.76 12.94 -27.23
N LEU A 927 -33.72 13.85 -27.37
CA LEU A 927 -33.67 14.94 -28.34
C LEU A 927 -33.32 16.25 -27.63
N ALA A 928 -32.28 16.91 -28.11
CA ALA A 928 -31.91 18.24 -27.65
C ALA A 928 -32.98 19.26 -28.06
N THR A 929 -33.32 20.14 -27.13
CA THR A 929 -34.26 21.23 -27.36
C THR A 929 -33.52 22.54 -27.52
N SER A 930 -34.09 23.48 -28.29
CA SER A 930 -33.49 24.81 -28.46
C SER A 930 -33.80 25.71 -27.25
N SER A 931 -32.79 26.41 -26.74
CA SER A 931 -32.93 27.40 -25.67
C SER A 931 -32.21 28.70 -26.03
N THR A 932 -32.40 29.75 -25.23
CA THR A 932 -31.67 31.02 -25.37
C THR A 932 -30.16 30.89 -25.18
N LYS A 933 -29.69 29.78 -24.60
CA LYS A 933 -28.26 29.50 -24.35
C LYS A 933 -27.66 28.46 -25.31
N GLY A 934 -28.41 28.06 -26.33
CA GLY A 934 -28.02 26.98 -27.26
C GLY A 934 -28.90 25.73 -27.10
N ARG A 935 -28.45 24.60 -27.64
CA ARG A 935 -29.16 23.31 -27.52
C ARG A 935 -28.98 22.72 -26.12
N VAL A 936 -30.06 22.20 -25.53
CA VAL A 936 -30.08 21.70 -24.15
C VAL A 936 -30.75 20.35 -24.00
N LEU A 937 -30.32 19.60 -22.99
CA LEU A 937 -30.98 18.40 -22.47
C LEU A 937 -31.42 18.66 -21.03
N THR A 938 -32.70 18.44 -20.71
CA THR A 938 -33.19 18.60 -19.33
C THR A 938 -32.68 17.45 -18.46
N LEU A 939 -32.36 17.71 -17.19
CA LEU A 939 -31.99 16.63 -16.28
C LEU A 939 -33.16 15.78 -15.85
N ALA A 940 -34.36 16.36 -15.81
CA ALA A 940 -35.60 15.64 -15.55
C ALA A 940 -35.79 14.49 -16.55
N ASP A 941 -35.52 14.73 -17.84
CA ASP A 941 -35.61 13.68 -18.86
C ASP A 941 -34.37 12.79 -18.86
N THR A 942 -33.17 13.37 -18.70
CA THR A 942 -31.91 12.63 -18.86
C THR A 942 -31.68 11.60 -17.75
N LEU A 943 -32.16 11.87 -16.53
CA LEU A 943 -32.00 11.01 -15.36
C LEU A 943 -33.30 10.33 -14.93
N ARG A 944 -34.33 10.35 -15.80
CA ARG A 944 -35.67 9.80 -15.50
C ARG A 944 -35.67 8.31 -15.22
N SER A 945 -34.82 7.56 -15.92
CA SER A 945 -34.86 6.09 -15.97
C SER A 945 -33.62 5.43 -15.36
N PHE A 946 -32.56 6.20 -15.11
CA PHE A 946 -31.33 5.74 -14.45
C PHE A 946 -30.66 6.89 -13.69
N PRO A 947 -30.03 6.66 -12.53
CA PRO A 947 -29.46 7.72 -11.69
C PRO A 947 -28.26 8.47 -12.31
N VAL A 948 -27.68 7.95 -13.38
CA VAL A 948 -26.57 8.56 -14.14
C VAL A 948 -26.84 8.38 -15.63
N ALA A 949 -26.19 9.18 -16.48
CA ALA A 949 -26.33 9.04 -17.93
C ALA A 949 -24.98 8.98 -18.64
N LEU A 950 -24.88 8.02 -19.56
CA LEU A 950 -23.84 7.93 -20.58
C LEU A 950 -24.55 7.94 -21.93
N LEU A 951 -24.48 9.08 -22.63
CA LEU A 951 -25.16 9.27 -23.90
C LEU A 951 -24.15 9.26 -25.04
N ALA A 952 -24.45 8.54 -26.12
CA ALA A 952 -23.68 8.57 -27.35
C ALA A 952 -24.40 9.40 -28.41
N GLY A 953 -23.65 10.14 -29.21
CA GLY A 953 -24.16 10.88 -30.35
C GLY A 953 -23.14 10.87 -31.48
N ASP A 954 -23.63 10.90 -32.71
CA ASP A 954 -22.82 11.03 -33.92
C ASP A 954 -23.30 12.29 -34.68
N GLU A 955 -22.35 13.06 -35.22
CA GLU A 955 -22.60 14.28 -36.01
C GLU A 955 -23.38 14.05 -37.30
#